data_AF-A0A2P4X175-F1
#
_entry.id   AF-A0A2P4X175-F1
#
_cell.length_a   1.000
_cell.length_b   1.000
_cell.length_c   1.000
_cell.angle_alpha   90.00
_cell.angle_beta   90.00
_cell.angle_gamma   90.00
#
_symmetry.space_group_name_H-M   'P 1'
#
loop_
_entity.id
_entity.type
_entity.pdbx_description
1 polymer ?
#
loop_
_entity_poly.entity_id
_entity_poly.type
_entity_poly.pdbx_seq_one_letter_code
_entity_poly.pdbx_strand_id
1 'polypeptide(L)'
;MGNAASGETEPTKLKEELADMHRSLQALSVHCRPPPVLRPDVKVVLGPVVGKVEFQRARVLLEVNRRAIVTAHVSTLDVATNSMVEVPQHRTSVQCEVDRPAVFVLDRLVPGKSYTVTFEGVRKEDVEAKRARFQTQSLEHGNKLNLVVVSGDNVFDLESGELSLWKDVRERVEHDGMQVVLHLGGQVAMEHMFDKAVQLLLLHGEGLKNDTTAQADWMVMEMKAMDILRSAYRSQWTLSPNLQVVLANASNLMMWNDADIYPRFTTRDEFYIDHEQPTLRMQIVRTVTRCARRLFHEYQRQLWDDNFKHLVEHEVEMLAIAEKALASTAQIFVLANQIPKTAEDLELQKKRHDIDGARRVEKNLRALEVEKAKLEKQLVSYNQVLAPQRGEEFMFVVGGIGILVLDLRSSRLEPGGSQARENELLSNTQWRFIEETLENSSLQLLLLCSEAPLIDDIVLEAKYSVDNVSEDSETTWSSNGIVQTRLLSQLFDWKLQQPSRKFVVLAGANPVRCYARMSVKDTKLRTKAEQFTIGAISAVPHRSSIPKRNGLLYDRFEFEHLEDVINKKCFLELQLECGQSNAIESNRVGKDKQSENLPKVLLGPVVGWVDEWCAVILLEVDRDADVICFVENPLTQESRRVFQRFFADQANSFFITHLRAGHYYRLSFENIQNPEQFQASFTTVANSPQQFDVVALCNDDKPLKLPGMLNEDSKAPRLWHAVADNVSETPFVGLNLTVHLGGQFFPETNVHIHEALVYASNNAFLSNAVVDSTSNGDSTAATILSRFREMYRAAWNAPGVRESLAHGAHLILTNENDQLPPNNQDGEDQQNVSVRALLSKFHVRYQNLLLPPSKRLKGDEVRWCKPLHHCFGPFGLFVLPIQALGGTCIHNSTWEALRMFLATPKLSTLLL
;
A
#
# COMPACT_ATOMS: atom_id res chain seq x y z
N MET A 1 -81.71 29.20 9.54
CA MET A 1 -81.91 28.81 8.12
C MET A 1 -80.64 29.16 7.38
N GLY A 2 -80.04 28.15 6.75
CA GLY A 2 -78.64 28.16 6.32
C GLY A 2 -78.35 29.00 5.09
N ASN A 3 -77.09 29.41 5.00
CA ASN A 3 -76.46 29.82 3.76
C ASN A 3 -75.46 28.74 3.33
N ALA A 4 -75.68 28.25 2.12
CA ALA A 4 -74.69 27.53 1.34
C ALA A 4 -73.70 28.51 0.69
N ALA A 5 -72.46 28.07 0.53
CA ALA A 5 -71.59 28.50 -0.55
C ALA A 5 -70.72 27.30 -0.98
N SER A 6 -71.07 26.78 -2.17
CA SER A 6 -70.25 25.98 -3.09
C SER A 6 -68.92 26.69 -3.40
N GLY A 7 -67.81 26.07 -3.75
CA GLY A 7 -67.55 24.75 -4.33
C GLY A 7 -66.55 24.93 -5.48
N GLU A 8 -65.25 25.01 -5.18
CA GLU A 8 -64.15 25.10 -6.16
C GLU A 8 -62.82 24.51 -5.60
N THR A 9 -62.80 23.24 -5.18
CA THR A 9 -61.54 22.60 -4.71
C THR A 9 -61.35 21.12 -5.10
N GLU A 10 -62.24 20.52 -5.90
CA GLU A 10 -62.15 19.09 -6.24
C GLU A 10 -61.19 18.69 -7.39
N PRO A 11 -60.98 19.47 -8.48
CA PRO A 11 -60.22 18.95 -9.62
C PRO A 11 -58.70 18.93 -9.43
N THR A 12 -58.15 19.74 -8.52
CA THR A 12 -56.71 19.78 -8.19
C THR A 12 -56.32 18.69 -7.20
N LYS A 13 -57.16 18.45 -6.17
CA LYS A 13 -56.97 17.34 -5.22
C LYS A 13 -57.04 15.99 -5.90
N LEU A 14 -57.99 15.79 -6.81
CA LEU A 14 -58.09 14.55 -7.59
C LEU A 14 -56.87 14.33 -8.50
N LYS A 15 -56.23 15.40 -9.02
CA LYS A 15 -54.98 15.30 -9.79
C LYS A 15 -53.78 14.95 -8.92
N GLU A 16 -53.68 15.52 -7.73
CA GLU A 16 -52.64 15.15 -6.75
C GLU A 16 -52.81 13.71 -6.26
N GLU A 17 -54.04 13.30 -5.95
CA GLU A 17 -54.34 11.92 -5.54
C GLU A 17 -54.07 10.91 -6.67
N LEU A 18 -54.36 11.25 -7.93
CA LEU A 18 -54.00 10.41 -9.09
C LEU A 18 -52.50 10.34 -9.34
N ALA A 19 -51.76 11.43 -9.07
CA ALA A 19 -50.31 11.46 -9.17
C ALA A 19 -49.64 10.67 -8.04
N ASP A 20 -50.20 10.72 -6.82
CA ASP A 20 -49.78 9.89 -5.70
C ASP A 20 -50.11 8.42 -5.92
N MET A 21 -51.30 8.10 -6.45
CA MET A 21 -51.62 6.73 -6.85
C MET A 21 -50.69 6.22 -7.94
N HIS A 22 -50.32 7.05 -8.93
CA HIS A 22 -49.33 6.67 -9.95
C HIS A 22 -47.94 6.47 -9.35
N ARG A 23 -47.52 7.30 -8.39
CA ARG A 23 -46.25 7.13 -7.66
C ARG A 23 -46.27 5.85 -6.82
N SER A 24 -47.38 5.55 -6.12
CA SER A 24 -47.56 4.33 -5.35
C SER A 24 -47.65 3.09 -6.24
N LEU A 25 -48.30 3.16 -7.40
CA LEU A 25 -48.36 2.08 -8.39
C LEU A 25 -47.00 1.86 -9.06
N GLN A 26 -46.21 2.90 -9.31
CA GLN A 26 -44.82 2.77 -9.74
C GLN A 26 -43.95 2.15 -8.64
N ALA A 27 -44.10 2.55 -7.38
CA ALA A 27 -43.40 1.94 -6.24
C ALA A 27 -43.79 0.46 -6.01
N LEU A 28 -45.06 0.11 -6.24
CA LEU A 28 -45.55 -1.27 -6.21
C LEU A 28 -45.08 -2.08 -7.44
N SER A 29 -44.95 -1.44 -8.61
CA SER A 29 -44.37 -2.04 -9.82
C SER A 29 -42.87 -2.35 -9.67
N VAL A 30 -42.15 -1.72 -8.74
CA VAL A 30 -40.75 -2.08 -8.39
C VAL A 30 -40.69 -3.42 -7.64
N HIS A 31 -41.77 -3.86 -6.99
CA HIS A 31 -41.83 -5.12 -6.24
C HIS A 31 -42.17 -6.35 -7.10
N CYS A 32 -42.42 -6.19 -8.41
CA CYS A 32 -42.66 -7.28 -9.35
C CYS A 32 -41.61 -7.31 -10.47
N ARG A 33 -40.32 -7.35 -10.11
CA ARG A 33 -39.26 -7.68 -11.06
C ARG A 33 -38.77 -9.11 -10.85
N PRO A 34 -38.43 -9.85 -11.92
CA PRO A 34 -37.68 -11.08 -11.76
C PRO A 34 -36.39 -10.76 -10.99
N PRO A 35 -35.95 -11.65 -10.07
CA PRO A 35 -34.70 -11.45 -9.34
C PRO A 35 -33.56 -11.24 -10.35
N PRO A 36 -32.54 -10.43 -9.99
CA PRO A 36 -31.38 -10.22 -10.85
C PRO A 36 -30.86 -11.58 -11.33
N VAL A 37 -30.58 -11.72 -12.62
CA VAL A 37 -30.03 -12.94 -13.20
C VAL A 37 -28.62 -13.12 -12.66
N LEU A 38 -28.53 -13.92 -11.60
CA LEU A 38 -27.26 -14.26 -10.95
C LEU A 38 -26.54 -15.32 -11.77
N ARG A 39 -25.23 -15.13 -11.92
CA ARG A 39 -24.36 -16.12 -12.54
C ARG A 39 -23.28 -16.56 -11.55
N PRO A 40 -23.43 -17.70 -10.88
CA PRO A 40 -22.51 -18.13 -9.83
C PRO A 40 -21.08 -18.36 -10.34
N ASP A 41 -20.91 -18.56 -11.65
CA ASP A 41 -19.63 -18.81 -12.29
C ASP A 41 -18.89 -17.54 -12.78
N VAL A 42 -19.54 -16.37 -12.72
CA VAL A 42 -18.98 -15.09 -13.15
C VAL A 42 -18.59 -14.27 -11.91
N LYS A 43 -17.30 -14.21 -11.62
CA LYS A 43 -16.70 -13.45 -10.52
C LYS A 43 -16.12 -12.13 -11.05
N VAL A 44 -16.34 -11.06 -10.29
CA VAL A 44 -15.64 -9.78 -10.46
C VAL A 44 -14.22 -9.94 -9.92
N VAL A 45 -13.24 -9.81 -10.82
CA VAL A 45 -11.81 -9.95 -10.50
C VAL A 45 -11.22 -8.61 -10.07
N LEU A 46 -11.60 -7.52 -10.74
CA LEU A 46 -11.16 -6.16 -10.43
C LEU A 46 -12.32 -5.16 -10.58
N GLY A 47 -12.29 -4.12 -9.76
CA GLY A 47 -13.29 -3.08 -9.70
C GLY A 47 -14.43 -3.35 -8.70
N PRO A 48 -15.47 -2.50 -8.71
CA PRO A 48 -15.67 -1.39 -9.64
C PRO A 48 -14.66 -0.24 -9.43
N VAL A 49 -14.32 0.45 -10.51
CA VAL A 49 -13.51 1.68 -10.47
C VAL A 49 -14.27 2.81 -11.14
N VAL A 50 -14.57 3.84 -10.38
CA VAL A 50 -15.25 5.04 -10.87
C VAL A 50 -14.21 5.96 -11.51
N GLY A 51 -14.42 6.26 -12.80
CA GLY A 51 -13.57 7.16 -13.59
C GLY A 51 -14.05 8.60 -13.53
N LYS A 52 -13.94 9.30 -14.66
CA LYS A 52 -14.44 10.67 -14.86
C LYS A 52 -15.95 10.74 -14.61
N VAL A 53 -16.33 11.58 -13.65
CA VAL A 53 -17.72 11.93 -13.33
C VAL A 53 -18.01 13.37 -13.74
N GLU A 54 -19.01 13.54 -14.59
CA GLU A 54 -19.41 14.80 -15.20
C GLU A 54 -20.81 15.22 -14.70
N PHE A 55 -21.36 16.29 -15.26
CA PHE A 55 -22.69 16.80 -14.93
C PHE A 55 -23.82 15.79 -15.23
N GLN A 56 -23.73 15.03 -16.33
CA GLN A 56 -24.77 14.06 -16.74
C GLN A 56 -24.20 12.68 -17.12
N ARG A 57 -22.90 12.46 -16.89
CA ARG A 57 -22.21 11.24 -17.32
C ARG A 57 -21.29 10.71 -16.22
N ALA A 58 -21.17 9.40 -16.11
CA ALA A 58 -20.15 8.75 -15.30
C ALA A 58 -19.66 7.48 -15.98
N ARG A 59 -18.45 7.05 -15.63
CA ARG A 59 -17.84 5.81 -16.11
C ARG A 59 -17.51 4.91 -14.93
N VAL A 60 -17.84 3.63 -15.06
CA VAL A 60 -17.45 2.62 -14.08
C VAL A 60 -16.78 1.46 -14.80
N LEU A 61 -15.57 1.09 -14.39
CA LEU A 61 -14.82 -0.05 -14.93
C LEU A 61 -14.99 -1.28 -14.04
N LEU A 62 -15.09 -2.44 -14.68
CA LEU A 62 -15.16 -3.74 -14.02
C LEU A 62 -14.41 -4.78 -14.87
N GLU A 63 -13.84 -5.79 -14.23
CA GLU A 63 -13.24 -6.95 -14.90
C GLU A 63 -13.81 -8.24 -14.33
N VAL A 64 -14.10 -9.22 -15.19
CA VAL A 64 -14.70 -10.51 -14.81
C VAL A 64 -13.87 -11.69 -15.28
N ASN A 65 -13.90 -12.78 -14.52
CA ASN A 65 -13.15 -14.02 -14.80
C ASN A 65 -13.76 -14.87 -15.93
N ARG A 66 -14.87 -14.44 -16.53
CA ARG A 66 -15.56 -15.20 -17.57
C ARG A 66 -16.38 -14.29 -18.46
N ARG A 67 -16.41 -14.61 -19.76
CA ARG A 67 -17.23 -13.90 -20.73
C ARG A 67 -18.71 -13.92 -20.34
N ALA A 68 -19.29 -12.75 -20.14
CA ALA A 68 -20.68 -12.58 -19.73
C ALA A 68 -21.21 -11.21 -20.14
N ILE A 69 -22.53 -11.12 -20.35
CA ILE A 69 -23.20 -9.82 -20.43
C ILE A 69 -23.49 -9.40 -18.99
N VAL A 70 -22.81 -8.35 -18.55
CA VAL A 70 -23.01 -7.76 -17.23
C VAL A 70 -23.84 -6.50 -17.41
N THR A 71 -24.76 -6.25 -16.48
CA THR A 71 -25.59 -5.05 -16.54
C THR A 71 -25.42 -4.20 -15.30
N ALA A 72 -25.07 -2.92 -15.48
CA ALA A 72 -25.01 -1.94 -14.41
C ALA A 72 -26.39 -1.34 -14.15
N HIS A 73 -26.89 -1.52 -12.93
CA HIS A 73 -28.11 -0.91 -12.42
C HIS A 73 -27.75 0.32 -11.60
N VAL A 74 -28.36 1.44 -11.94
CA VAL A 74 -28.14 2.72 -11.28
C VAL A 74 -29.29 2.99 -10.33
N SER A 75 -28.97 3.25 -9.08
CA SER A 75 -29.95 3.59 -8.03
C SER A 75 -29.57 4.92 -7.39
N THR A 76 -30.56 5.62 -6.87
CA THR A 76 -30.38 6.88 -6.14
C THR A 76 -31.21 6.88 -4.87
N LEU A 77 -30.78 7.65 -3.87
CA LEU A 77 -31.52 7.78 -2.63
C LEU A 77 -32.77 8.65 -2.86
N ASP A 78 -33.95 8.11 -2.59
CA ASP A 78 -35.17 8.91 -2.53
C ASP A 78 -35.29 9.54 -1.16
N VAL A 79 -35.27 10.88 -1.13
CA VAL A 79 -35.32 11.69 0.09
C VAL A 79 -36.64 11.51 0.85
N ALA A 80 -37.74 11.22 0.14
CA ALA A 80 -39.05 11.07 0.77
C ALA A 80 -39.21 9.73 1.51
N THR A 81 -38.64 8.66 0.96
CA THR A 81 -38.77 7.29 1.50
C THR A 81 -37.51 6.80 2.22
N ASN A 82 -36.43 7.60 2.20
CA ASN A 82 -35.09 7.25 2.67
C ASN A 82 -34.61 5.88 2.18
N SER A 83 -35.03 5.50 0.97
CA SER A 83 -34.79 4.20 0.38
C SER A 83 -34.09 4.35 -0.97
N MET A 84 -33.24 3.39 -1.32
CA MET A 84 -32.58 3.37 -2.63
C MET A 84 -33.60 2.96 -3.69
N VAL A 85 -33.83 3.84 -4.66
CA VAL A 85 -34.73 3.60 -5.78
C VAL A 85 -33.90 3.45 -7.05
N GLU A 86 -34.10 2.34 -7.76
CA GLU A 86 -33.49 2.10 -9.06
C GLU A 86 -34.03 3.12 -10.08
N VAL A 87 -33.15 3.61 -10.95
CA VAL A 87 -33.47 4.56 -12.03
C VAL A 87 -33.25 3.86 -13.38
N PRO A 88 -34.26 3.14 -13.91
CA PRO A 88 -34.07 2.18 -15.00
C PRO A 88 -33.57 2.81 -16.31
N GLN A 89 -33.86 4.10 -16.54
CA GLN A 89 -33.43 4.81 -17.74
C GLN A 89 -31.91 5.01 -17.88
N HIS A 90 -31.14 4.77 -16.81
CA HIS A 90 -29.68 4.87 -16.79
C HIS A 90 -28.99 3.50 -16.76
N ARG A 91 -29.75 2.40 -16.87
CA ARG A 91 -29.22 1.04 -16.94
C ARG A 91 -28.38 0.86 -18.20
N THR A 92 -27.26 0.15 -18.10
CA THR A 92 -26.38 -0.12 -19.25
C THR A 92 -25.80 -1.52 -19.18
N SER A 93 -25.89 -2.25 -20.30
CA SER A 93 -25.40 -3.63 -20.43
C SER A 93 -24.17 -3.66 -21.33
N VAL A 94 -23.12 -4.35 -20.88
CA VAL A 94 -21.85 -4.46 -21.60
C VAL A 94 -21.48 -5.93 -21.71
N GLN A 95 -20.99 -6.32 -22.88
CA GLN A 95 -20.35 -7.63 -23.07
C GLN A 95 -18.96 -7.55 -22.45
N CYS A 96 -18.79 -8.19 -21.29
CA CYS A 96 -17.49 -8.33 -20.67
C CYS A 96 -16.79 -9.55 -21.25
N GLU A 97 -15.53 -9.38 -21.66
CA GLU A 97 -14.65 -10.47 -22.08
C GLU A 97 -13.87 -11.00 -20.87
N VAL A 98 -13.41 -12.25 -20.96
CA VAL A 98 -12.68 -12.88 -19.85
C VAL A 98 -11.40 -12.10 -19.55
N ASP A 99 -11.18 -11.79 -18.27
CA ASP A 99 -9.92 -11.24 -17.76
C ASP A 99 -9.50 -9.93 -18.45
N ARG A 100 -10.49 -9.14 -18.90
CA ARG A 100 -10.30 -7.85 -19.56
C ARG A 100 -11.20 -6.78 -18.94
N PRO A 101 -10.70 -5.54 -18.75
CA PRO A 101 -11.51 -4.46 -18.22
C PRO A 101 -12.61 -4.05 -19.20
N ALA A 102 -13.79 -3.76 -18.66
CA ALA A 102 -14.95 -3.28 -19.39
C ALA A 102 -15.52 -2.04 -18.68
N VAL A 103 -15.88 -1.01 -19.44
CA VAL A 103 -16.43 0.24 -18.89
C VAL A 103 -17.91 0.39 -19.22
N PHE A 104 -18.68 0.69 -18.18
CA PHE A 104 -20.09 1.06 -18.23
C PHE A 104 -20.18 2.59 -18.29
N VAL A 105 -20.63 3.13 -19.42
CA VAL A 105 -20.91 4.56 -19.57
C VAL A 105 -22.36 4.81 -19.17
N LEU A 106 -22.53 5.58 -18.10
CA LEU A 106 -23.82 5.96 -17.54
C LEU A 106 -24.15 7.37 -18.03
N ASP A 107 -25.18 7.49 -18.87
CA ASP A 107 -25.56 8.75 -19.51
C ASP A 107 -26.88 9.31 -19.00
N ARG A 108 -27.09 10.60 -19.28
CA ARG A 108 -28.31 11.38 -18.95
C ARG A 108 -28.60 11.44 -17.45
N LEU A 109 -27.57 11.29 -16.61
CA LEU A 109 -27.70 11.38 -15.15
C LEU A 109 -28.15 12.78 -14.75
N VAL A 110 -28.87 12.93 -13.63
CA VAL A 110 -29.22 14.25 -13.11
C VAL A 110 -27.98 14.88 -12.43
N PRO A 111 -27.65 16.16 -12.71
CA PRO A 111 -26.57 16.91 -12.03
C PRO A 111 -26.75 17.02 -10.51
N GLY A 112 -25.65 17.08 -9.76
CA GLY A 112 -25.61 17.26 -8.30
C GLY A 112 -26.15 16.08 -7.48
N LYS A 113 -26.45 14.94 -8.11
CA LYS A 113 -27.16 13.82 -7.48
C LYS A 113 -26.23 12.64 -7.22
N SER A 114 -26.42 11.99 -6.08
CA SER A 114 -25.65 10.81 -5.68
C SER A 114 -26.27 9.52 -6.24
N TYR A 115 -25.41 8.66 -6.79
CA TYR A 115 -25.79 7.40 -7.38
C TYR A 115 -25.01 6.25 -6.77
N THR A 116 -25.66 5.08 -6.72
CA THR A 116 -25.03 3.79 -6.43
C THR A 116 -25.23 2.87 -7.62
N VAL A 117 -24.19 2.13 -7.98
CA VAL A 117 -24.21 1.18 -9.09
C VAL A 117 -24.01 -0.24 -8.56
N THR A 118 -24.90 -1.13 -8.98
CA THR A 118 -24.83 -2.58 -8.71
C THR A 118 -24.83 -3.35 -10.03
N PHE A 119 -24.23 -4.55 -10.05
CA PHE A 119 -24.05 -5.31 -11.27
C PHE A 119 -24.88 -6.59 -11.27
N GLU A 120 -25.66 -6.80 -12.33
CA GLU A 120 -26.36 -8.05 -12.65
C GLU A 120 -25.50 -8.89 -13.62
N GLY A 121 -25.66 -10.22 -13.62
CA GLY A 121 -24.87 -11.13 -14.46
C GLY A 121 -23.57 -11.60 -13.83
N VAL A 122 -23.39 -11.34 -12.53
CA VAL A 122 -22.27 -11.77 -11.69
C VAL A 122 -22.77 -12.63 -10.52
N ARG A 123 -21.85 -13.26 -9.78
CA ARG A 123 -22.19 -14.05 -8.59
C ARG A 123 -22.75 -13.16 -7.46
N LYS A 124 -23.57 -13.76 -6.60
CA LYS A 124 -24.34 -13.05 -5.58
C LYS A 124 -23.46 -12.22 -4.64
N GLU A 125 -22.32 -12.76 -4.22
CA GLU A 125 -21.42 -12.12 -3.26
C GLU A 125 -20.86 -10.80 -3.83
N ASP A 126 -20.61 -10.76 -5.15
CA ASP A 126 -20.08 -9.57 -5.79
C ASP A 126 -21.16 -8.49 -6.00
N VAL A 127 -22.44 -8.85 -6.12
CA VAL A 127 -23.53 -7.86 -6.19
C VAL A 127 -23.59 -7.01 -4.92
N GLU A 128 -23.29 -7.63 -3.77
CA GLU A 128 -23.29 -6.97 -2.47
C GLU A 128 -21.96 -6.26 -2.19
N ALA A 129 -20.83 -6.91 -2.46
CA ALA A 129 -19.51 -6.40 -2.12
C ALA A 129 -18.93 -5.39 -3.15
N LYS A 130 -19.31 -5.50 -4.43
CA LYS A 130 -18.68 -4.76 -5.54
C LYS A 130 -19.60 -3.67 -6.08
N ARG A 131 -19.94 -2.71 -5.22
CA ARG A 131 -20.79 -1.56 -5.54
C ARG A 131 -19.95 -0.31 -5.79
N ALA A 132 -20.38 0.51 -6.74
CA ALA A 132 -19.77 1.82 -6.97
C ALA A 132 -20.69 2.93 -6.43
N ARG A 133 -20.12 4.02 -5.93
CA ARG A 133 -20.86 5.23 -5.55
C ARG A 133 -20.16 6.46 -6.11
N PHE A 134 -20.94 7.44 -6.55
CA PHE A 134 -20.43 8.72 -7.01
C PHE A 134 -21.52 9.79 -6.96
N GLN A 135 -21.11 11.05 -7.04
CA GLN A 135 -22.00 12.19 -7.16
C GLN A 135 -21.69 12.95 -8.46
N THR A 136 -22.72 13.22 -9.26
CA THR A 136 -22.58 14.06 -10.47
C THR A 136 -22.31 15.52 -10.08
N GLN A 137 -21.62 16.24 -10.96
CA GLN A 137 -21.31 17.66 -10.71
C GLN A 137 -22.59 18.50 -10.57
N SER A 138 -22.60 19.45 -9.64
CA SER A 138 -23.74 20.34 -9.37
C SER A 138 -23.61 21.65 -10.14
N LEU A 139 -24.74 22.19 -10.63
CA LEU A 139 -24.81 23.52 -11.23
C LEU A 139 -24.78 24.65 -10.17
N GLU A 140 -25.26 24.36 -8.95
CA GLU A 140 -25.33 25.33 -7.84
C GLU A 140 -24.01 25.41 -7.06
N HIS A 141 -23.31 24.29 -6.95
CA HIS A 141 -22.02 24.17 -6.23
C HIS A 141 -20.82 24.11 -7.18
N GLY A 142 -20.99 24.41 -8.47
CA GLY A 142 -19.96 24.27 -9.52
C GLY A 142 -18.67 25.10 -9.32
N ASN A 143 -18.59 25.81 -8.20
CA ASN A 143 -17.47 26.62 -7.79
C ASN A 143 -16.64 25.98 -6.66
N LYS A 144 -17.05 24.84 -6.10
CA LYS A 144 -16.30 24.14 -5.05
C LYS A 144 -15.86 22.76 -5.50
N LEU A 145 -14.62 22.40 -5.20
CA LEU A 145 -14.08 21.08 -5.52
C LEU A 145 -13.13 20.62 -4.41
N ASN A 146 -13.46 19.47 -3.82
CA ASN A 146 -12.65 18.80 -2.83
C ASN A 146 -11.97 17.60 -3.48
N LEU A 147 -10.65 17.54 -3.38
CA LEU A 147 -9.85 16.52 -4.06
C LEU A 147 -8.66 16.05 -3.24
N VAL A 148 -8.30 14.79 -3.47
CA VAL A 148 -7.10 14.16 -2.93
C VAL A 148 -6.12 13.94 -4.07
N VAL A 149 -4.86 14.30 -3.86
CA VAL A 149 -3.78 14.13 -4.84
C VAL A 149 -2.78 13.11 -4.33
N VAL A 150 -2.52 12.09 -5.14
CA VAL A 150 -1.64 10.95 -4.83
C VAL A 150 -0.64 10.71 -5.94
N SER A 151 0.50 10.11 -5.60
CA SER A 151 1.54 9.69 -6.54
C SER A 151 2.26 8.47 -5.97
N GLY A 152 2.88 7.64 -6.81
CA GLY A 152 3.82 6.59 -6.36
C GLY A 152 3.19 5.56 -5.42
N ASP A 153 2.28 4.76 -5.96
CA ASP A 153 1.64 3.63 -5.30
C ASP A 153 2.32 2.32 -5.72
N ASN A 154 3.01 1.67 -4.78
CA ASN A 154 3.61 0.35 -4.95
C ASN A 154 3.29 -0.52 -3.73
N VAL A 155 2.43 -1.52 -3.93
CA VAL A 155 2.00 -2.44 -2.86
C VAL A 155 3.13 -3.29 -2.30
N PHE A 156 4.18 -3.55 -3.08
CA PHE A 156 5.32 -4.36 -2.65
C PHE A 156 6.32 -3.58 -1.79
N ASP A 157 6.19 -2.25 -1.75
CA ASP A 157 7.01 -1.35 -0.96
C ASP A 157 6.42 -1.05 0.44
N LEU A 158 5.33 -1.74 0.79
CA LEU A 158 4.74 -1.70 2.13
C LEU A 158 5.48 -2.67 3.06
N GLU A 159 6.00 -2.16 4.17
CA GLU A 159 6.63 -2.95 5.21
C GLU A 159 5.60 -3.80 5.97
N SER A 160 6.04 -4.92 6.56
CA SER A 160 5.13 -5.79 7.33
C SER A 160 4.55 -5.05 8.53
N GLY A 161 3.21 -4.98 8.60
CA GLY A 161 2.49 -4.24 9.65
C GLY A 161 2.40 -2.73 9.40
N GLU A 162 2.88 -2.23 8.26
CA GLU A 162 2.78 -0.84 7.87
C GLU A 162 1.32 -0.46 7.55
N LEU A 163 0.75 0.50 8.28
CA LEU A 163 -0.58 1.06 7.96
C LEU A 163 -0.55 1.79 6.61
N SER A 164 -1.42 1.39 5.69
CA SER A 164 -1.53 2.05 4.39
C SER A 164 -2.25 3.41 4.51
N LEU A 165 -1.66 4.47 3.95
CA LEU A 165 -2.30 5.80 3.85
C LEU A 165 -3.59 5.79 3.03
N TRP A 166 -3.85 4.72 2.27
CA TRP A 166 -5.15 4.52 1.62
C TRP A 166 -6.30 4.42 2.63
N LYS A 167 -6.03 4.05 3.89
CA LYS A 167 -7.03 4.11 4.96
C LYS A 167 -7.47 5.55 5.22
N ASP A 168 -6.52 6.47 5.38
CA ASP A 168 -6.79 7.90 5.59
C ASP A 168 -7.50 8.54 4.38
N VAL A 169 -7.18 8.10 3.17
CA VAL A 169 -7.88 8.54 1.95
C VAL A 169 -9.31 8.01 1.92
N ARG A 170 -9.51 6.74 2.29
CA ARG A 170 -10.84 6.14 2.38
C ARG A 170 -11.73 6.90 3.36
N GLU A 171 -11.24 7.21 4.55
CA GLU A 171 -12.01 7.95 5.57
C GLU A 171 -12.50 9.29 5.01
N ARG A 172 -11.66 10.02 4.27
CA ARG A 172 -12.04 11.29 3.62
C ARG A 172 -13.05 11.13 2.49
N VAL A 173 -12.95 10.05 1.71
CA VAL A 173 -13.93 9.73 0.65
C VAL A 173 -15.28 9.35 1.26
N GLU A 174 -15.30 8.66 2.40
CA GLU A 174 -16.54 8.25 3.07
C GLU A 174 -17.19 9.38 3.90
N HIS A 175 -16.40 10.26 4.53
CA HIS A 175 -16.91 11.26 5.48
C HIS A 175 -16.87 12.72 4.99
N ASP A 176 -15.81 13.14 4.29
CA ASP A 176 -15.56 14.56 3.97
C ASP A 176 -16.08 14.97 2.59
N GLY A 177 -16.76 14.06 1.90
CA GLY A 177 -17.33 14.31 0.57
C GLY A 177 -16.26 14.60 -0.48
N MET A 178 -15.06 14.03 -0.37
CA MET A 178 -14.02 14.14 -1.39
C MET A 178 -14.51 13.56 -2.70
N GLN A 179 -14.62 14.41 -3.73
CA GLN A 179 -15.28 14.04 -4.99
C GLN A 179 -14.32 13.41 -5.99
N VAL A 180 -13.06 13.84 -5.97
CA VAL A 180 -12.05 13.48 -6.97
C VAL A 180 -10.78 12.98 -6.29
N VAL A 181 -10.22 11.88 -6.80
CA VAL A 181 -8.86 11.45 -6.48
C VAL A 181 -8.02 11.58 -7.75
N LEU A 182 -7.01 12.44 -7.68
CA LEU A 182 -6.11 12.74 -8.77
C LEU A 182 -4.80 11.96 -8.58
N HIS A 183 -4.49 11.08 -9.52
CA HIS A 183 -3.30 10.23 -9.48
C HIS A 183 -2.25 10.76 -10.46
N LEU A 184 -1.10 11.21 -9.95
CA LEU A 184 -0.01 11.84 -10.70
C LEU A 184 1.07 10.85 -11.21
N GLY A 185 0.67 9.61 -11.48
CA GLY A 185 1.53 8.55 -12.01
C GLY A 185 2.05 7.56 -10.97
N GLY A 186 2.46 6.39 -11.45
CA GLY A 186 2.96 5.27 -10.67
C GLY A 186 1.84 4.61 -9.87
N GLN A 187 0.72 4.30 -10.53
CA GLN A 187 -0.45 3.65 -9.93
C GLN A 187 -0.34 2.13 -9.94
N VAL A 188 0.69 1.56 -10.58
CA VAL A 188 0.89 0.11 -10.71
C VAL A 188 2.36 -0.24 -10.58
N ALA A 189 2.65 -1.30 -9.81
CA ALA A 189 3.98 -1.90 -9.74
C ALA A 189 4.28 -2.75 -10.99
N MET A 190 4.47 -2.10 -12.14
CA MET A 190 4.59 -2.77 -13.46
C MET A 190 5.92 -3.50 -13.65
N GLU A 191 7.02 -2.94 -13.12
CA GLU A 191 8.40 -3.38 -13.36
C GLU A 191 8.59 -4.90 -13.20
N HIS A 192 8.13 -5.48 -12.10
CA HIS A 192 8.30 -6.91 -11.80
C HIS A 192 7.55 -7.80 -12.79
N MET A 193 6.40 -7.37 -13.29
CA MET A 193 5.63 -8.12 -14.29
C MET A 193 6.18 -7.89 -15.69
N PHE A 194 6.73 -6.71 -15.96
CA PHE A 194 7.44 -6.39 -17.18
C PHE A 194 8.64 -7.32 -17.39
N ASP A 195 9.51 -7.47 -16.39
CA ASP A 195 10.67 -8.36 -16.48
C ASP A 195 10.27 -9.81 -16.73
N LYS A 196 9.20 -10.29 -16.05
CA LYS A 196 8.65 -11.65 -16.28
C LYS A 196 8.11 -11.82 -17.70
N ALA A 197 7.44 -10.81 -18.24
CA ALA A 197 6.93 -10.84 -19.60
C ALA A 197 8.07 -10.88 -20.64
N VAL A 198 9.13 -10.08 -20.44
CA VAL A 198 10.33 -10.12 -21.28
C VAL A 198 10.99 -11.50 -21.22
N GLN A 199 11.17 -12.06 -20.01
CA GLN A 199 11.77 -13.37 -19.83
C GLN A 199 10.98 -14.49 -20.52
N LEU A 200 9.64 -14.45 -20.42
CA LEU A 200 8.76 -15.41 -21.08
C LEU A 200 8.97 -15.41 -22.60
N LEU A 201 9.01 -14.23 -23.21
CA LEU A 201 9.16 -14.09 -24.66
C LEU A 201 10.59 -14.42 -25.12
N LEU A 202 11.62 -14.14 -24.32
CA LEU A 202 13.01 -14.50 -24.61
C LEU A 202 13.19 -16.02 -24.67
N LEU A 203 12.73 -16.73 -23.63
CA LEU A 203 12.80 -18.20 -23.57
C LEU A 203 12.09 -18.85 -24.75
N HIS A 204 10.97 -18.29 -25.19
CA HIS A 204 10.24 -18.76 -26.36
C HIS A 204 10.98 -18.46 -27.67
N GLY A 205 11.45 -17.23 -27.85
CA GLY A 205 12.16 -16.79 -29.06
C GLY A 205 13.47 -17.55 -29.29
N GLU A 206 14.20 -17.91 -28.22
CA GLU A 206 15.42 -18.71 -28.32
C GLU A 206 15.14 -20.17 -28.74
N GLY A 207 13.98 -20.72 -28.37
CA GLY A 207 13.55 -22.07 -28.74
C GLY A 207 13.05 -22.22 -30.19
N LEU A 208 12.69 -21.11 -30.84
CA LEU A 208 12.09 -21.07 -32.18
C LEU A 208 13.09 -21.20 -33.35
N LYS A 209 14.40 -21.37 -33.10
CA LYS A 209 15.42 -21.50 -34.16
C LYS A 209 15.21 -22.67 -35.14
N ASN A 210 14.23 -23.55 -34.93
CA ASN A 210 14.07 -24.81 -35.66
C ASN A 210 12.70 -25.07 -36.32
N ASP A 211 11.70 -24.18 -36.29
CA ASP A 211 10.36 -24.54 -36.82
C ASP A 211 9.56 -23.42 -37.53
N THR A 212 8.75 -23.80 -38.53
CA THR A 212 8.06 -22.89 -39.48
C THR A 212 6.62 -22.53 -39.09
N THR A 213 6.12 -23.06 -37.98
CA THR A 213 4.80 -22.74 -37.37
C THR A 213 4.81 -21.48 -36.48
N ALA A 214 5.91 -20.73 -36.49
CA ALA A 214 6.30 -19.71 -35.51
C ALA A 214 5.33 -18.52 -35.28
N GLN A 215 4.55 -18.10 -36.28
CA GLN A 215 3.84 -16.81 -36.19
C GLN A 215 2.52 -16.86 -35.41
N ALA A 216 1.78 -17.98 -35.51
CA ALA A 216 0.57 -18.19 -34.69
C ALA A 216 0.95 -18.43 -33.22
N ASP A 217 2.12 -19.03 -32.98
CA ASP A 217 2.67 -19.27 -31.63
C ASP A 217 3.07 -17.95 -30.96
N TRP A 218 3.69 -17.02 -31.70
CA TRP A 218 4.08 -15.70 -31.19
C TRP A 218 2.89 -14.88 -30.67
N MET A 219 1.77 -14.84 -31.41
CA MET A 219 0.57 -14.11 -30.96
C MET A 219 0.01 -14.68 -29.65
N VAL A 220 0.06 -16.00 -29.48
CA VAL A 220 -0.37 -16.66 -28.24
C VAL A 220 0.57 -16.31 -27.09
N MET A 221 1.88 -16.23 -27.33
CA MET A 221 2.86 -15.88 -26.32
C MET A 221 2.81 -14.39 -25.93
N GLU A 222 2.56 -13.49 -26.88
CA GLU A 222 2.30 -12.07 -26.60
C GLU A 222 1.04 -11.89 -25.73
N MET A 223 -0.02 -12.67 -26.01
CA MET A 223 -1.23 -12.68 -25.18
C MET A 223 -0.94 -13.14 -23.74
N LYS A 224 -0.10 -14.17 -23.55
CA LYS A 224 0.34 -14.58 -22.21
C LYS A 224 1.17 -13.50 -21.51
N ALA A 225 2.05 -12.81 -22.24
CA ALA A 225 2.81 -11.68 -21.72
C ALA A 225 1.87 -10.54 -21.26
N MET A 226 0.84 -10.21 -22.05
CA MET A 226 -0.21 -9.27 -21.66
C MET A 226 -0.92 -9.70 -20.37
N ASP A 227 -1.23 -10.98 -20.19
CA ASP A 227 -1.89 -11.48 -18.99
C ASP A 227 -0.99 -11.40 -17.74
N ILE A 228 0.32 -11.61 -17.89
CA ILE A 228 1.32 -11.35 -16.84
C ILE A 228 1.29 -9.87 -16.44
N LEU A 229 1.33 -8.96 -17.42
CA LEU A 229 1.29 -7.52 -17.14
C LEU A 229 -0.04 -7.09 -16.50
N ARG A 230 -1.19 -7.64 -16.93
CA ARG A 230 -2.51 -7.39 -16.29
C ARG A 230 -2.54 -7.77 -14.82
N SER A 231 -1.78 -8.80 -14.44
CA SER A 231 -1.69 -9.20 -13.03
C SER A 231 -1.14 -8.08 -12.13
N ALA A 232 -0.37 -7.14 -12.66
CA ALA A 232 0.11 -5.97 -11.92
C ALA A 232 -1.06 -5.08 -11.46
N TYR A 233 -2.02 -4.78 -12.35
CA TYR A 233 -3.25 -4.04 -12.01
C TYR A 233 -4.11 -4.79 -10.99
N ARG A 234 -4.31 -6.10 -11.21
CA ARG A 234 -5.07 -6.94 -10.28
C ARG A 234 -4.45 -6.94 -8.89
N SER A 235 -3.14 -7.15 -8.77
CA SER A 235 -2.44 -7.12 -7.49
C SER A 235 -2.53 -5.74 -6.84
N GLN A 236 -2.15 -4.67 -7.55
CA GLN A 236 -2.12 -3.34 -6.96
C GLN A 236 -3.51 -2.88 -6.50
N TRP A 237 -4.54 -3.01 -7.35
CA TRP A 237 -5.86 -2.45 -7.08
C TRP A 237 -6.73 -3.34 -6.18
N THR A 238 -6.36 -4.60 -5.94
CA THR A 238 -7.16 -5.52 -5.09
C THR A 238 -6.48 -5.93 -3.78
N LEU A 239 -5.16 -5.85 -3.65
CA LEU A 239 -4.49 -6.25 -2.41
C LEU A 239 -4.81 -5.34 -1.22
N SER A 240 -5.03 -4.04 -1.45
CA SER A 240 -5.46 -3.09 -0.42
C SER A 240 -6.99 -2.94 -0.42
N PRO A 241 -7.72 -3.38 0.62
CA PRO A 241 -9.16 -3.18 0.71
C PRO A 241 -9.55 -1.71 0.73
N ASN A 242 -8.71 -0.86 1.33
CA ASN A 242 -8.98 0.58 1.40
C ASN A 242 -8.88 1.24 0.03
N LEU A 243 -7.90 0.85 -0.80
CA LEU A 243 -7.80 1.33 -2.17
C LEU A 243 -9.02 0.90 -3.00
N GLN A 244 -9.49 -0.34 -2.87
CA GLN A 244 -10.70 -0.79 -3.57
C GLN A 244 -11.92 0.08 -3.24
N VAL A 245 -12.08 0.45 -1.95
CA VAL A 245 -13.17 1.35 -1.54
C VAL A 245 -12.98 2.74 -2.15
N VAL A 246 -11.77 3.30 -2.12
CA VAL A 246 -11.51 4.61 -2.75
C VAL A 246 -11.82 4.59 -4.25
N LEU A 247 -11.31 3.59 -4.97
CA LEU A 247 -11.55 3.42 -6.40
C LEU A 247 -13.05 3.29 -6.75
N ALA A 248 -13.83 2.65 -5.88
CA ALA A 248 -15.25 2.44 -6.07
C ALA A 248 -16.13 3.64 -5.68
N ASN A 249 -15.63 4.59 -4.87
CA ASN A 249 -16.45 5.63 -4.22
C ASN A 249 -16.05 7.08 -4.56
N ALA A 250 -15.01 7.29 -5.38
CA ALA A 250 -14.56 8.62 -5.80
C ALA A 250 -14.30 8.68 -7.33
N SER A 251 -14.35 9.87 -7.92
CA SER A 251 -13.97 10.07 -9.34
C SER A 251 -12.46 10.00 -9.48
N ASN A 252 -11.91 8.90 -10.01
CA ASN A 252 -10.48 8.71 -10.16
C ASN A 252 -10.00 9.25 -11.51
N LEU A 253 -9.17 10.29 -11.49
CA LEU A 253 -8.51 10.85 -12.67
C LEU A 253 -7.04 10.46 -12.62
N MET A 254 -6.58 9.72 -13.63
CA MET A 254 -5.27 9.10 -13.63
C MET A 254 -4.46 9.51 -14.86
N MET A 255 -3.21 9.91 -14.62
CA MET A 255 -2.18 10.09 -15.65
C MET A 255 -1.11 9.02 -15.50
N TRP A 256 -0.44 8.61 -16.58
CA TRP A 256 0.69 7.69 -16.47
C TRP A 256 2.00 8.40 -16.15
N ASN A 257 3.00 7.64 -15.71
CA ASN A 257 4.40 8.00 -15.78
C ASN A 257 5.28 6.74 -16.03
N ASP A 258 6.60 6.87 -15.85
CA ASP A 258 7.53 5.74 -16.02
C ASP A 258 7.17 4.49 -15.22
N ALA A 259 6.71 4.63 -13.97
CA ALA A 259 6.43 3.50 -13.11
C ALA A 259 5.23 2.65 -13.58
N ASP A 260 4.35 3.22 -14.40
CA ASP A 260 3.21 2.52 -14.99
C ASP A 260 3.58 1.65 -16.20
N ILE A 261 4.79 1.83 -16.73
CA ILE A 261 5.35 1.08 -17.87
C ILE A 261 6.62 0.36 -17.43
N TYR A 262 7.71 1.10 -17.29
CA TYR A 262 8.99 0.65 -16.78
C TYR A 262 9.87 1.87 -16.44
N PRO A 263 10.66 1.85 -15.35
CA PRO A 263 11.52 2.97 -14.98
C PRO A 263 12.42 3.44 -16.12
N ARG A 264 12.31 4.72 -16.49
CA ARG A 264 13.09 5.39 -17.56
C ARG A 264 12.98 4.74 -18.94
N PHE A 265 11.85 4.13 -19.29
CA PHE A 265 11.70 3.45 -20.59
C PHE A 265 11.89 4.37 -21.81
N THR A 266 11.76 5.68 -21.65
CA THR A 266 11.98 6.68 -22.72
C THR A 266 13.42 7.18 -22.83
N THR A 267 14.34 6.75 -21.95
CA THR A 267 15.76 7.21 -21.94
C THR A 267 16.78 6.08 -21.84
N ARG A 268 16.46 4.94 -21.19
CA ARG A 268 17.40 3.81 -21.06
C ARG A 268 17.75 3.17 -22.40
N ASP A 269 19.04 2.97 -22.63
CA ASP A 269 19.56 2.35 -23.87
C ASP A 269 18.99 0.95 -24.14
N GLU A 270 18.55 0.23 -23.10
CA GLU A 270 17.90 -1.09 -23.24
C GLU A 270 16.58 -1.05 -24.03
N PHE A 271 15.95 0.12 -24.12
CA PHE A 271 14.70 0.37 -24.86
C PHE A 271 14.96 0.94 -26.26
N TYR A 272 16.20 1.30 -26.56
CA TYR A 272 16.60 1.76 -27.88
C TYR A 272 16.59 0.59 -28.88
N ILE A 273 16.11 0.87 -30.08
CA ILE A 273 16.09 -0.10 -31.18
C ILE A 273 17.12 0.31 -32.21
N ASP A 274 18.16 -0.50 -32.32
CA ASP A 274 19.03 -0.43 -33.48
C ASP A 274 18.26 -1.00 -34.69
N HIS A 275 17.78 -0.11 -35.55
CA HIS A 275 17.06 -0.50 -36.76
C HIS A 275 17.98 -1.09 -37.84
N GLU A 276 19.30 -0.88 -37.74
CA GLU A 276 20.29 -1.48 -38.62
C GLU A 276 20.59 -2.91 -38.21
N GLN A 277 20.73 -3.15 -36.90
CA GLN A 277 21.01 -4.48 -36.33
C GLN A 277 20.02 -4.89 -35.23
N PRO A 278 18.74 -5.14 -35.58
CA PRO A 278 17.74 -5.47 -34.58
C PRO A 278 18.01 -6.83 -33.96
N THR A 279 18.16 -6.86 -32.64
CA THR A 279 18.28 -8.11 -31.88
C THR A 279 16.91 -8.64 -31.46
N LEU A 280 16.81 -9.95 -31.18
CA LEU A 280 15.59 -10.56 -30.63
C LEU A 280 15.17 -9.87 -29.32
N ARG A 281 16.12 -9.55 -28.44
CA ARG A 281 15.85 -8.86 -27.18
C ARG A 281 15.25 -7.47 -27.42
N MET A 282 15.78 -6.68 -28.35
CA MET A 282 15.22 -5.37 -28.71
C MET A 282 13.77 -5.49 -29.19
N GLN A 283 13.46 -6.46 -30.06
CA GLN A 283 12.09 -6.70 -30.55
C GLN A 283 11.13 -7.10 -29.42
N ILE A 284 11.61 -7.91 -28.47
CA ILE A 284 10.83 -8.32 -27.31
C ILE A 284 10.56 -7.13 -26.38
N VAL A 285 11.59 -6.36 -26.00
CA VAL A 285 11.43 -5.20 -25.12
C VAL A 285 10.44 -4.21 -25.73
N ARG A 286 10.59 -3.89 -27.02
CA ARG A 286 9.64 -3.07 -27.80
C ARG A 286 8.20 -3.59 -27.69
N THR A 287 8.02 -4.90 -27.90
CA THR A 287 6.70 -5.54 -27.83
C THR A 287 6.08 -5.42 -26.42
N VAL A 288 6.86 -5.69 -25.38
CA VAL A 288 6.38 -5.60 -23.99
C VAL A 288 6.08 -4.14 -23.60
N THR A 289 6.88 -3.16 -24.04
CA THR A 289 6.62 -1.72 -23.85
C THR A 289 5.29 -1.31 -24.48
N ARG A 290 5.04 -1.72 -25.74
CA ARG A 290 3.75 -1.50 -26.41
C ARG A 290 2.60 -2.13 -25.64
N CYS A 291 2.77 -3.36 -25.17
CA CYS A 291 1.78 -4.07 -24.36
C CYS A 291 1.46 -3.31 -23.06
N ALA A 292 2.48 -2.85 -22.33
CA ALA A 292 2.28 -2.06 -21.10
C ALA A 292 1.54 -0.74 -21.38
N ARG A 293 1.88 -0.02 -22.45
CA ARG A 293 1.16 1.20 -22.87
C ARG A 293 -0.31 0.91 -23.14
N ARG A 294 -0.59 -0.16 -23.87
CA ARG A 294 -1.96 -0.60 -24.15
C ARG A 294 -2.74 -0.92 -22.87
N LEU A 295 -2.09 -1.46 -21.84
CA LEU A 295 -2.76 -1.71 -20.57
C LEU A 295 -3.08 -0.42 -19.81
N PHE A 296 -2.23 0.61 -19.87
CA PHE A 296 -2.60 1.94 -19.39
C PHE A 296 -3.86 2.44 -20.11
N HIS A 297 -3.98 2.23 -21.42
CA HIS A 297 -5.18 2.58 -22.16
C HIS A 297 -6.42 1.82 -21.67
N GLU A 298 -6.33 0.50 -21.55
CA GLU A 298 -7.41 -0.40 -21.13
C GLU A 298 -7.90 -0.14 -19.70
N TYR A 299 -7.00 0.14 -18.75
CA TYR A 299 -7.35 0.27 -17.32
C TYR A 299 -7.52 1.72 -16.84
N GLN A 300 -6.79 2.68 -17.41
CA GLN A 300 -6.74 4.05 -16.90
C GLN A 300 -7.32 5.06 -17.91
N ARG A 301 -6.83 5.11 -19.16
CA ARG A 301 -7.31 6.11 -20.15
C ARG A 301 -8.80 6.00 -20.43
N GLN A 302 -9.31 4.78 -20.57
CA GLN A 302 -10.73 4.53 -20.84
C GLN A 302 -11.66 5.07 -19.74
N LEU A 303 -11.15 5.29 -18.52
CA LEU A 303 -11.91 5.87 -17.41
C LEU A 303 -12.21 7.36 -17.61
N TRP A 304 -11.54 8.06 -18.53
CA TRP A 304 -11.76 9.49 -18.77
C TRP A 304 -11.91 9.87 -20.25
N ASP A 305 -11.43 9.06 -21.19
CA ASP A 305 -11.46 9.38 -22.63
C ASP A 305 -12.84 9.11 -23.26
N ASP A 306 -13.50 10.16 -23.74
CA ASP A 306 -14.75 10.07 -24.52
C ASP A 306 -14.54 9.41 -25.90
N ASN A 307 -13.32 9.50 -26.46
CA ASN A 307 -12.97 9.03 -27.79
C ASN A 307 -12.17 7.71 -27.76
N PHE A 308 -12.24 6.96 -26.67
CA PHE A 308 -11.43 5.76 -26.47
C PHE A 308 -11.60 4.71 -27.59
N LYS A 309 -12.82 4.49 -28.09
CA LYS A 309 -13.05 3.53 -29.18
C LYS A 309 -12.27 3.89 -30.44
N HIS A 310 -12.33 5.17 -30.84
CA HIS A 310 -11.58 5.68 -31.99
C HIS A 310 -10.07 5.60 -31.76
N LEU A 311 -9.60 5.86 -30.54
CA LEU A 311 -8.19 5.66 -30.19
C LEU A 311 -7.75 4.21 -30.45
N VAL A 312 -8.49 3.23 -29.94
CA VAL A 312 -8.13 1.81 -30.09
C VAL A 312 -8.10 1.39 -31.56
N GLU A 313 -9.08 1.82 -32.36
CA GLU A 313 -9.12 1.56 -33.80
C GLU A 313 -7.90 2.16 -34.50
N HIS A 314 -7.59 3.43 -34.19
CA HIS A 314 -6.45 4.14 -34.75
C HIS A 314 -5.10 3.50 -34.34
N GLU A 315 -4.94 3.06 -33.09
CA GLU A 315 -3.72 2.40 -32.63
C GLU A 315 -3.41 1.11 -33.39
N VAL A 316 -4.45 0.34 -33.75
CA VAL A 316 -4.26 -0.87 -34.57
C VAL A 316 -3.73 -0.52 -35.95
N GLU A 317 -4.25 0.54 -36.57
CA GLU A 317 -3.75 1.04 -37.86
C GLU A 317 -2.31 1.53 -37.74
N MET A 318 -2.02 2.33 -36.72
CA MET A 318 -0.68 2.89 -36.47
C MET A 318 0.35 1.81 -36.18
N LEU A 319 -0.02 0.76 -35.44
CA LEU A 319 0.84 -0.40 -35.21
C LEU A 319 1.19 -1.11 -36.53
N ALA A 320 0.20 -1.35 -37.39
CA ALA A 320 0.43 -1.99 -38.68
C ALA A 320 1.37 -1.16 -39.58
N ILE A 321 1.31 0.17 -39.49
CA ILE A 321 2.23 1.08 -40.19
C ILE A 321 3.62 1.02 -39.56
N ALA A 322 3.72 1.02 -38.22
CA ALA A 322 5.00 0.93 -37.51
C ALA A 322 5.76 -0.36 -37.83
N GLU A 323 5.07 -1.51 -37.91
CA GLU A 323 5.70 -2.78 -38.32
C GLU A 323 6.23 -2.73 -39.76
N LYS A 324 5.49 -2.10 -40.68
CA LYS A 324 5.93 -1.92 -42.08
C LYS A 324 7.13 -0.99 -42.16
N ALA A 325 7.17 0.08 -41.36
CA ALA A 325 8.30 1.00 -41.29
C ALA A 325 9.55 0.26 -40.80
N LEU A 326 9.45 -0.49 -39.71
CA LEU A 326 10.55 -1.29 -39.16
C LEU A 326 11.09 -2.31 -40.17
N ALA A 327 10.20 -3.04 -40.85
CA ALA A 327 10.59 -3.99 -41.89
C ALA A 327 11.28 -3.32 -43.09
N SER A 328 10.84 -2.11 -43.47
CA SER A 328 11.45 -1.32 -44.54
C SER A 328 12.86 -0.88 -44.15
N THR A 329 13.08 -0.42 -42.91
CA THR A 329 14.41 -0.04 -42.43
C THR A 329 15.39 -1.21 -42.44
N ALA A 330 14.97 -2.39 -41.98
CA ALA A 330 15.79 -3.59 -42.01
C ALA A 330 16.17 -3.98 -43.46
N GLN A 331 15.24 -3.88 -44.42
CA GLN A 331 15.53 -4.14 -45.83
C GLN A 331 16.48 -3.10 -46.44
N ILE A 332 16.32 -1.82 -46.11
CA ILE A 332 17.24 -0.76 -46.55
C ILE A 332 18.67 -1.07 -46.09
N PHE A 333 18.84 -1.52 -44.84
CA PHE A 333 20.16 -1.89 -44.31
C PHE A 333 20.78 -3.09 -45.05
N VAL A 334 19.99 -4.14 -45.32
CA VAL A 334 20.45 -5.30 -46.12
C VAL A 334 20.91 -4.85 -47.51
N LEU A 335 20.13 -4.02 -48.18
CA LEU A 335 20.47 -3.46 -49.49
C LEU A 335 21.72 -2.57 -49.41
N ALA A 336 21.85 -1.74 -48.37
CA ALA A 336 23.02 -0.88 -48.15
C ALA A 336 24.32 -1.68 -47.98
N ASN A 337 24.26 -2.89 -47.42
CA ASN A 337 25.41 -3.80 -47.31
C ASN A 337 25.66 -4.63 -48.59
N GLN A 338 24.62 -4.89 -49.39
CA GLN A 338 24.72 -5.68 -50.61
C GLN A 338 25.21 -4.87 -51.81
N ILE A 339 24.83 -3.59 -51.90
CA ILE A 339 25.19 -2.69 -52.99
C ILE A 339 26.72 -2.56 -53.16
N PRO A 340 27.52 -2.28 -52.10
CA PRO A 340 28.98 -2.20 -52.23
C PRO A 340 29.62 -3.50 -52.73
N LYS A 341 29.18 -4.65 -52.19
CA LYS A 341 29.68 -5.98 -52.62
C LYS A 341 29.40 -6.25 -54.09
N THR A 342 28.20 -5.90 -54.54
CA THR A 342 27.80 -6.06 -55.95
C THR A 342 28.57 -5.10 -56.87
N ALA A 343 28.90 -3.90 -56.38
CA ALA A 343 29.74 -2.94 -57.10
C ALA A 343 31.20 -3.41 -57.22
N GLU A 344 31.77 -4.02 -56.17
CA GLU A 344 33.09 -4.66 -56.22
C GLU A 344 33.12 -5.82 -57.21
N ASP A 345 32.09 -6.68 -57.21
CA ASP A 345 31.95 -7.77 -58.18
C ASP A 345 31.89 -7.24 -59.62
N LEU A 346 31.18 -6.13 -59.86
CA LEU A 346 31.13 -5.48 -61.17
C LEU A 346 32.52 -5.05 -61.64
N GLU A 347 33.30 -4.39 -60.76
CA GLU A 347 34.67 -3.98 -61.07
C GLU A 347 35.59 -5.18 -61.32
N LEU A 348 35.38 -6.28 -60.61
CA LEU A 348 36.14 -7.51 -60.78
C LEU A 348 35.81 -8.20 -62.11
N GLN A 349 34.54 -8.21 -62.54
CA GLN A 349 34.14 -8.72 -63.86
C GLN A 349 34.67 -7.84 -65.01
N LYS A 350 34.65 -6.51 -64.84
CA LYS A 350 35.28 -5.57 -65.78
C LYS A 350 36.79 -5.84 -65.91
N LYS A 351 37.50 -6.06 -64.80
CA LYS A 351 38.94 -6.41 -64.80
C LYS A 351 39.23 -7.76 -65.46
N ARG A 352 38.28 -8.72 -65.40
CA ARG A 352 38.38 -10.02 -66.08
C ARG A 352 37.98 -9.97 -67.56
N HIS A 353 37.55 -8.81 -68.07
CA HIS A 353 37.04 -8.63 -69.44
C HIS A 353 35.83 -9.51 -69.79
N ASP A 354 35.04 -9.96 -68.80
CA ASP A 354 33.77 -10.65 -69.03
C ASP A 354 32.64 -9.63 -69.25
N ILE A 355 32.35 -9.33 -70.51
CA ILE A 355 31.38 -8.30 -70.92
C ILE A 355 29.94 -8.70 -70.54
N ASP A 356 29.59 -9.97 -70.71
CA ASP A 356 28.23 -10.46 -70.44
C ASP A 356 27.98 -10.59 -68.93
N GLY A 357 29.00 -11.03 -68.18
CA GLY A 357 29.01 -11.02 -66.72
C GLY A 357 28.87 -9.60 -66.16
N ALA A 358 29.68 -8.65 -66.64
CA ALA A 358 29.62 -7.25 -66.21
C ALA A 358 28.24 -6.61 -66.47
N ARG A 359 27.64 -6.81 -67.65
CA ARG A 359 26.30 -6.30 -67.95
C ARG A 359 25.21 -6.87 -67.04
N ARG A 360 25.30 -8.16 -66.69
CA ARG A 360 24.35 -8.80 -65.77
C ARG A 360 24.47 -8.22 -64.36
N VAL A 361 25.69 -8.04 -63.86
CA VAL A 361 25.94 -7.48 -62.53
C VAL A 361 25.54 -6.00 -62.48
N GLU A 362 25.82 -5.22 -63.52
CA GLU A 362 25.40 -3.81 -63.62
C GLU A 362 23.88 -3.65 -63.60
N LYS A 363 23.14 -4.51 -64.31
CA LYS A 363 21.67 -4.52 -64.27
C LYS A 363 21.15 -4.86 -62.87
N ASN A 364 21.78 -5.81 -62.18
CA ASN A 364 21.43 -6.17 -60.81
C ASN A 364 21.69 -5.01 -59.84
N LEU A 365 22.85 -4.36 -59.94
CA LEU A 365 23.23 -3.20 -59.11
C LEU A 365 22.20 -2.07 -59.23
N ARG A 366 21.82 -1.70 -60.46
CA ARG A 366 20.78 -0.68 -60.69
C ARG A 366 19.42 -1.09 -60.10
N ALA A 367 19.06 -2.36 -60.19
CA ALA A 367 17.80 -2.85 -59.61
C ALA A 367 17.80 -2.74 -58.07
N LEU A 368 18.91 -3.08 -57.42
CA LEU A 368 19.09 -2.95 -55.97
C LEU A 368 19.05 -1.48 -55.52
N GLU A 369 19.71 -0.57 -56.25
CA GLU A 369 19.69 0.87 -55.96
C GLU A 369 18.28 1.47 -56.09
N VAL A 370 17.53 1.08 -57.13
CA VAL A 370 16.14 1.53 -57.33
C VAL A 370 15.22 1.03 -56.22
N GLU A 371 15.35 -0.24 -55.80
CA GLU A 371 14.54 -0.77 -54.71
C GLU A 371 14.88 -0.10 -53.37
N LYS A 372 16.16 0.17 -53.10
CA LYS A 372 16.58 0.93 -51.91
C LYS A 372 15.94 2.32 -51.90
N ALA A 373 16.05 3.07 -52.99
CA ALA A 373 15.47 4.42 -53.09
C ALA A 373 13.92 4.42 -52.95
N LYS A 374 13.26 3.37 -53.45
CA LYS A 374 11.81 3.18 -53.28
C LYS A 374 11.45 2.95 -51.81
N LEU A 375 12.17 2.08 -51.11
CA LEU A 375 11.96 1.82 -49.68
C LEU A 375 12.24 3.06 -48.83
N GLU A 376 13.32 3.81 -49.12
CA GLU A 376 13.63 5.07 -48.43
C GLU A 376 12.49 6.08 -48.57
N LYS A 377 11.91 6.22 -49.77
CA LYS A 377 10.74 7.08 -49.99
C LYS A 377 9.51 6.61 -49.21
N GLN A 378 9.27 5.29 -49.15
CA GLN A 378 8.17 4.73 -48.36
C GLN A 378 8.37 4.97 -46.87
N LEU A 379 9.60 4.81 -46.36
CA LEU A 379 9.95 5.06 -44.96
C LEU A 379 9.68 6.52 -44.56
N VAL A 380 10.04 7.50 -45.40
CA VAL A 380 9.70 8.91 -45.16
C VAL A 380 8.19 9.11 -45.05
N SER A 381 7.40 8.48 -45.91
CA SER A 381 5.95 8.54 -45.85
C SER A 381 5.40 7.90 -44.57
N TYR A 382 5.95 6.77 -44.12
CA TYR A 382 5.53 6.13 -42.88
C TYR A 382 5.87 7.00 -41.67
N ASN A 383 7.08 7.58 -41.62
CA ASN A 383 7.51 8.43 -40.51
C ASN A 383 6.63 9.70 -40.38
N GLN A 384 6.15 10.26 -41.49
CA GLN A 384 5.20 11.37 -41.46
C GLN A 384 3.85 10.99 -40.83
N VAL A 385 3.37 9.77 -41.09
CA VAL A 385 2.11 9.27 -40.51
C VAL A 385 2.29 8.87 -39.05
N LEU A 386 3.46 8.28 -38.71
CA LEU A 386 3.82 7.86 -37.36
C LEU A 386 4.18 9.01 -36.41
N ALA A 387 4.33 10.22 -36.94
CA ALA A 387 4.58 11.41 -36.12
C ALA A 387 3.49 11.58 -35.04
N PRO A 388 3.84 11.98 -33.81
CA PRO A 388 2.88 12.09 -32.70
C PRO A 388 1.66 12.97 -33.05
N GLN A 389 0.48 12.35 -33.17
CA GLN A 389 -0.77 13.04 -33.51
C GLN A 389 -1.62 13.41 -32.29
N ARG A 390 -1.61 12.60 -31.23
CA ARG A 390 -2.38 12.77 -30.00
C ARG A 390 -1.63 12.12 -28.85
N GLY A 391 -1.42 12.83 -27.74
CA GLY A 391 -0.82 12.24 -26.55
C GLY A 391 -1.86 11.76 -25.54
N GLU A 392 -1.45 11.70 -24.28
CA GLU A 392 -2.24 11.33 -23.11
C GLU A 392 -2.76 12.54 -22.33
N GLU A 393 -2.53 13.76 -22.83
CA GLU A 393 -3.04 15.00 -22.25
C GLU A 393 -4.57 15.08 -22.29
N PHE A 394 -5.17 15.62 -21.23
CA PHE A 394 -6.60 15.90 -21.17
C PHE A 394 -6.94 17.03 -20.21
N MET A 395 -8.16 17.55 -20.36
CA MET A 395 -8.72 18.60 -19.52
C MET A 395 -10.02 18.12 -18.88
N PHE A 396 -10.13 18.30 -17.56
CA PHE A 396 -11.36 18.08 -16.80
C PHE A 396 -11.82 19.39 -16.16
N VAL A 397 -13.06 19.80 -16.44
CA VAL A 397 -13.59 21.09 -16.00
C VAL A 397 -14.73 20.87 -15.02
N VAL A 398 -14.70 21.62 -13.92
CA VAL A 398 -15.77 21.73 -12.91
C VAL A 398 -16.06 23.21 -12.71
N GLY A 399 -17.12 23.72 -13.34
CA GLY A 399 -17.44 25.14 -13.39
C GLY A 399 -16.26 26.00 -13.86
N GLY A 400 -15.76 26.90 -12.99
CA GLY A 400 -14.61 27.75 -13.29
C GLY A 400 -13.23 27.14 -13.01
N ILE A 401 -13.18 25.88 -12.54
CA ILE A 401 -11.97 25.15 -12.18
C ILE A 401 -11.62 24.18 -13.31
N GLY A 402 -10.41 24.28 -13.86
CA GLY A 402 -9.85 23.34 -14.82
C GLY A 402 -8.73 22.51 -14.22
N ILE A 403 -8.73 21.20 -14.49
CA ILE A 403 -7.62 20.28 -14.21
C ILE A 403 -7.01 19.91 -15.56
N LEU A 404 -5.88 20.54 -15.87
CA LEU A 404 -5.10 20.25 -17.08
C LEU A 404 -4.04 19.20 -16.75
N VAL A 405 -4.14 18.04 -17.37
CA VAL A 405 -3.16 16.95 -17.23
C VAL A 405 -2.23 16.96 -18.43
N LEU A 406 -0.94 17.11 -18.17
CA LEU A 406 0.12 17.06 -19.18
C LEU A 406 0.62 15.63 -19.39
N ASP A 407 1.32 15.40 -20.49
CA ASP A 407 1.94 14.11 -20.81
C ASP A 407 3.35 14.33 -21.36
N LEU A 408 4.33 13.81 -20.65
CA LEU A 408 5.75 13.98 -20.92
C LEU A 408 6.38 12.74 -21.59
N ARG A 409 5.59 11.71 -21.88
CA ARG A 409 6.09 10.40 -22.32
C ARG A 409 5.67 10.04 -23.73
N SER A 410 4.43 10.30 -24.14
CA SER A 410 3.92 9.81 -25.43
C SER A 410 4.66 10.38 -26.64
N SER A 411 5.15 11.62 -26.55
CA SER A 411 5.93 12.27 -27.60
C SER A 411 7.23 11.51 -27.92
N ARG A 412 7.78 10.78 -26.93
CA ARG A 412 9.01 10.00 -27.04
C ARG A 412 8.78 8.49 -27.13
N LEU A 413 7.54 8.06 -27.39
CA LEU A 413 7.19 6.65 -27.56
C LEU A 413 6.39 6.43 -28.84
N GLU A 414 6.97 5.68 -29.77
CA GLU A 414 6.29 5.32 -31.01
C GLU A 414 5.13 4.34 -30.77
N PRO A 415 4.13 4.30 -31.67
CA PRO A 415 3.03 3.32 -31.60
C PRO A 415 3.51 1.86 -31.55
N GLY A 416 4.67 1.58 -32.15
CA GLY A 416 5.30 0.28 -32.13
C GLY A 416 5.91 -0.13 -30.78
N GLY A 417 6.06 0.81 -29.83
CA GLY A 417 6.74 0.59 -28.56
C GLY A 417 8.24 0.93 -28.57
N SER A 418 8.74 1.50 -29.67
CA SER A 418 10.14 1.97 -29.79
C SER A 418 10.30 3.32 -29.12
N GLN A 419 11.48 3.57 -28.54
CA GLN A 419 11.86 4.86 -28.00
C GLN A 419 12.14 5.87 -29.13
N ALA A 420 11.62 7.09 -29.01
CA ALA A 420 11.89 8.23 -29.88
C ALA A 420 12.57 9.36 -29.09
N ARG A 421 13.79 9.08 -28.60
CA ARG A 421 14.56 9.96 -27.67
C ARG A 421 14.77 11.38 -28.22
N GLU A 422 14.94 11.49 -29.54
CA GLU A 422 15.21 12.75 -30.25
C GLU A 422 14.00 13.68 -30.33
N ASN A 423 12.79 13.18 -30.02
CA ASN A 423 11.60 14.02 -30.05
C ASN A 423 11.62 15.04 -28.89
N GLU A 424 11.08 16.23 -29.17
CA GLU A 424 10.85 17.26 -28.15
C GLU A 424 9.97 16.71 -27.01
N LEU A 425 10.13 17.27 -25.80
CA LEU A 425 9.39 16.82 -24.62
C LEU A 425 7.87 16.89 -24.83
N LEU A 426 7.39 17.96 -25.46
CA LEU A 426 5.99 18.11 -25.87
C LEU A 426 5.90 18.26 -27.39
N SER A 427 4.98 17.53 -28.00
CA SER A 427 4.70 17.64 -29.43
C SER A 427 3.98 18.94 -29.79
N ASN A 428 4.01 19.31 -31.08
CA ASN A 428 3.25 20.46 -31.60
C ASN A 428 1.73 20.34 -31.40
N THR A 429 1.20 19.12 -31.30
CA THR A 429 -0.22 18.92 -31.00
C THR A 429 -0.52 19.17 -29.53
N GLN A 430 0.34 18.71 -28.63
CA GLN A 430 0.23 19.00 -27.20
C GLN A 430 0.31 20.50 -26.90
N TRP A 431 1.20 21.22 -27.57
CA TRP A 431 1.26 22.69 -27.44
C TRP A 431 -0.02 23.38 -27.88
N ARG A 432 -0.59 22.98 -29.03
CA ARG A 432 -1.88 23.52 -29.49
C ARG A 432 -2.99 23.24 -28.49
N PHE A 433 -3.02 22.03 -27.91
CA PHE A 433 -4.00 21.68 -26.87
C PHE A 433 -3.88 22.58 -25.62
N ILE A 434 -2.65 22.85 -25.16
CA ILE A 434 -2.40 23.78 -24.04
C ILE A 434 -2.86 25.19 -24.40
N GLU A 435 -2.54 25.67 -25.60
CA GLU A 435 -2.92 27.02 -26.07
C GLU A 435 -4.45 27.18 -26.14
N GLU A 436 -5.15 26.24 -26.78
CA GLU A 436 -6.62 26.20 -26.84
C GLU A 436 -7.25 26.14 -25.45
N THR A 437 -6.62 25.41 -24.52
CA THR A 437 -7.07 25.34 -23.13
C THR A 437 -6.96 26.69 -22.42
N LEU A 438 -5.84 27.40 -22.58
CA LEU A 438 -5.60 28.69 -21.94
C LEU A 438 -6.48 29.81 -22.55
N GLU A 439 -6.87 29.68 -23.82
CA GLU A 439 -7.83 30.57 -24.47
C GLU A 439 -9.24 30.48 -23.88
N ASN A 440 -9.56 29.42 -23.12
CA ASN A 440 -10.87 29.26 -22.52
C ASN A 440 -11.16 30.35 -21.47
N SER A 441 -12.05 31.27 -21.83
CA SER A 441 -12.46 32.41 -21.00
C SER A 441 -13.23 32.02 -19.74
N SER A 442 -13.81 30.82 -19.66
CA SER A 442 -14.57 30.38 -18.48
C SER A 442 -13.69 29.93 -17.31
N LEU A 443 -12.40 29.65 -17.56
CA LEU A 443 -11.47 29.18 -16.55
C LEU A 443 -10.94 30.34 -15.70
N GLN A 444 -11.08 30.18 -14.38
CA GLN A 444 -10.56 31.11 -13.38
C GLN A 444 -9.50 30.44 -12.48
N LEU A 445 -9.63 29.15 -12.20
CA LEU A 445 -8.65 28.39 -11.43
C LEU A 445 -8.15 27.23 -12.28
N LEU A 446 -6.82 27.09 -12.43
CA LEU A 446 -6.20 26.04 -13.20
C LEU A 446 -5.28 25.19 -12.32
N LEU A 447 -5.57 23.89 -12.18
CA LEU A 447 -4.64 22.90 -11.66
C LEU A 447 -3.87 22.30 -12.83
N LEU A 448 -2.57 22.56 -12.90
CA LEU A 448 -1.68 21.98 -13.89
C LEU A 448 -1.03 20.72 -13.31
N CYS A 449 -1.35 19.56 -13.86
CA CYS A 449 -0.86 18.28 -13.39
C CYS A 449 0.27 17.80 -14.29
N SER A 450 1.39 17.41 -13.69
CA SER A 450 2.59 16.97 -14.38
C SER A 450 3.18 15.75 -13.68
N GLU A 451 3.79 14.84 -14.44
CA GLU A 451 4.43 13.63 -13.91
C GLU A 451 5.66 13.95 -13.05
N ALA A 452 6.33 15.06 -13.38
CA ALA A 452 7.54 15.57 -12.74
C ALA A 452 7.38 17.05 -12.38
N PRO A 453 8.09 17.56 -11.36
CA PRO A 453 8.02 18.96 -10.96
C PRO A 453 8.44 19.89 -12.10
N LEU A 454 7.64 20.94 -12.32
CA LEU A 454 7.94 21.93 -13.34
C LEU A 454 9.23 22.69 -13.00
N ILE A 455 9.48 22.96 -11.72
CA ILE A 455 10.78 23.40 -11.19
C ILE A 455 11.32 22.31 -10.25
N ASP A 456 12.42 21.69 -10.66
CA ASP A 456 13.15 20.67 -9.87
C ASP A 456 14.51 21.22 -9.45
N ASP A 457 14.69 21.44 -8.14
CA ASP A 457 15.89 21.99 -7.53
C ASP A 457 16.97 20.94 -7.23
N ILE A 458 16.65 19.65 -7.35
CA ILE A 458 17.55 18.52 -7.12
C ILE A 458 18.45 18.33 -8.35
N VAL A 459 17.87 18.43 -9.55
CA VAL A 459 18.60 18.34 -10.83
C VAL A 459 19.51 19.57 -11.06
N LEU A 460 19.19 20.73 -10.48
CA LEU A 460 20.00 21.95 -10.61
C LEU A 460 21.39 21.83 -9.98
N GLU A 461 21.59 20.95 -8.99
CA GLU A 461 22.89 20.73 -8.35
C GLU A 461 23.66 19.53 -8.93
N ALA A 462 22.98 18.53 -9.51
CA ALA A 462 23.63 17.41 -10.23
C ALA A 462 24.46 17.89 -11.43
N LYS A 463 24.19 19.07 -11.97
CA LYS A 463 25.06 19.76 -12.96
C LYS A 463 26.40 20.22 -12.38
N TYR A 464 26.56 20.24 -11.06
CA TYR A 464 27.75 20.69 -10.33
C TYR A 464 28.45 19.59 -9.51
N SER A 465 27.82 18.42 -9.28
CA SER A 465 28.42 17.27 -8.58
C SER A 465 28.69 16.09 -9.52
N VAL A 466 29.89 15.54 -9.50
CA VAL A 466 30.42 14.54 -10.46
C VAL A 466 29.89 13.10 -10.22
N ASP A 467 29.03 12.86 -9.24
CA ASP A 467 28.59 11.50 -8.88
C ASP A 467 27.18 11.14 -9.41
N ASN A 468 27.14 10.21 -10.38
CA ASN A 468 26.13 9.18 -10.72
C ASN A 468 24.60 9.47 -10.71
N VAL A 469 24.13 10.71 -10.59
CA VAL A 469 22.69 11.06 -10.74
C VAL A 469 22.35 11.52 -12.18
N SER A 470 23.29 11.42 -13.14
CA SER A 470 23.14 12.06 -14.45
C SER A 470 22.08 11.45 -15.39
N GLU A 471 21.68 10.18 -15.18
CA GLU A 471 20.85 9.43 -16.15
C GLU A 471 19.34 9.65 -16.00
N ASP A 472 18.85 10.17 -14.86
CA ASP A 472 17.40 10.45 -14.63
C ASP A 472 16.94 11.79 -15.26
N SER A 473 17.85 12.58 -15.85
CA SER A 473 17.62 14.00 -16.07
C SER A 473 16.93 14.36 -17.40
N GLU A 474 17.01 13.56 -18.46
CA GLU A 474 16.70 14.02 -19.84
C GLU A 474 15.22 14.28 -20.15
N THR A 475 14.29 13.70 -19.39
CA THR A 475 12.83 13.85 -19.56
C THR A 475 12.20 14.79 -18.54
N THR A 476 13.02 15.39 -17.67
CA THR A 476 12.56 16.37 -16.69
C THR A 476 12.38 17.75 -17.33
N TRP A 477 11.54 18.58 -16.73
CA TRP A 477 11.39 19.98 -17.14
C TRP A 477 12.72 20.75 -17.06
N SER A 478 13.49 20.57 -15.99
CA SER A 478 14.78 21.25 -15.75
C SER A 478 15.87 20.97 -16.79
N SER A 479 15.77 19.85 -17.52
CA SER A 479 16.68 19.54 -18.64
C SER A 479 16.18 20.07 -19.99
N ASN A 480 14.90 20.46 -20.08
CA ASN A 480 14.26 20.94 -21.30
C ASN A 480 13.91 22.43 -21.16
N GLY A 481 14.92 23.27 -20.91
CA GLY A 481 14.72 24.64 -20.44
C GLY A 481 13.95 25.57 -21.37
N ILE A 482 14.02 25.36 -22.69
CA ILE A 482 13.23 26.12 -23.68
C ILE A 482 11.74 25.83 -23.50
N VAL A 483 11.38 24.55 -23.37
CA VAL A 483 10.00 24.06 -23.19
C VAL A 483 9.46 24.51 -21.83
N GLN A 484 10.26 24.37 -20.78
CA GLN A 484 9.94 24.82 -19.41
C GLN A 484 9.66 26.34 -19.37
N THR A 485 10.55 27.15 -19.98
CA THR A 485 10.39 28.61 -20.04
C THR A 485 9.14 29.03 -20.80
N ARG A 486 8.83 28.36 -21.92
CA ARG A 486 7.62 28.62 -22.72
C ARG A 486 6.36 28.38 -21.89
N LEU A 487 6.26 27.23 -21.21
CA LEU A 487 5.08 26.90 -20.42
C LEU A 487 4.90 27.86 -19.23
N LEU A 488 5.97 28.12 -18.47
CA LEU A 488 5.92 29.09 -17.36
C LEU A 488 5.46 30.47 -17.85
N SER A 489 5.98 30.93 -18.99
CA SER A 489 5.56 32.21 -19.59
C SER A 489 4.07 32.22 -19.91
N GLN A 490 3.56 31.21 -20.62
CA GLN A 490 2.15 31.12 -20.99
C GLN A 490 1.22 31.08 -19.78
N LEU A 491 1.59 30.37 -18.71
CA LEU A 491 0.79 30.29 -17.48
C LEU A 491 0.71 31.63 -16.74
N PHE A 492 1.83 32.34 -16.62
CA PHE A 492 1.85 33.66 -15.98
C PHE A 492 1.17 34.73 -16.83
N ASP A 493 1.31 34.68 -18.15
CA ASP A 493 0.58 35.55 -19.07
C ASP A 493 -0.93 35.29 -18.96
N TRP A 494 -1.37 34.02 -18.97
CA TRP A 494 -2.76 33.63 -18.76
C TRP A 494 -3.33 34.14 -17.44
N LYS A 495 -2.54 34.05 -16.36
CA LYS A 495 -2.89 34.55 -15.03
C LYS A 495 -3.13 36.07 -15.04
N LEU A 496 -2.35 36.84 -15.79
CA LEU A 496 -2.50 38.30 -15.84
C LEU A 496 -3.66 38.78 -16.71
N GLN A 497 -4.16 37.94 -17.63
CA GLN A 497 -5.28 38.32 -18.49
C GLN A 497 -6.56 38.67 -17.71
N GLN A 498 -6.76 38.09 -16.51
CA GLN A 498 -7.91 38.40 -15.65
C GLN A 498 -7.50 38.44 -14.16
N PRO A 499 -7.98 39.41 -13.36
CA PRO A 499 -7.58 39.56 -11.95
C PRO A 499 -7.92 38.35 -11.06
N SER A 500 -8.99 37.63 -11.36
CA SER A 500 -9.42 36.45 -10.58
C SER A 500 -8.59 35.22 -10.88
N ARG A 501 -7.81 35.18 -11.98
CA ARG A 501 -7.14 33.96 -12.42
C ARG A 501 -6.03 33.51 -11.46
N LYS A 502 -6.02 32.21 -11.17
CA LYS A 502 -4.96 31.55 -10.40
C LYS A 502 -4.62 30.22 -11.04
N PHE A 503 -3.36 29.82 -10.97
CA PHE A 503 -2.95 28.47 -11.28
C PHE A 503 -2.07 27.91 -10.18
N VAL A 504 -2.10 26.59 -10.03
CA VAL A 504 -1.23 25.81 -9.15
C VAL A 504 -0.70 24.63 -9.94
N VAL A 505 0.58 24.32 -9.75
CA VAL A 505 1.21 23.14 -10.34
C VAL A 505 1.17 22.00 -9.33
N LEU A 506 0.66 20.85 -9.75
CA LEU A 506 0.65 19.59 -9.01
C LEU A 506 1.56 18.62 -9.75
N ALA A 507 2.64 18.19 -9.11
CA ALA A 507 3.64 17.35 -9.73
C ALA A 507 3.78 16.02 -9.00
N GLY A 508 3.82 14.92 -9.74
CA GLY A 508 4.29 13.65 -9.23
C GLY A 508 5.75 13.76 -8.78
N ALA A 509 6.14 13.01 -7.76
CA ALA A 509 7.50 13.05 -7.24
C ALA A 509 8.44 12.01 -7.90
N ASN A 510 8.19 11.51 -9.11
CA ASN A 510 9.07 10.51 -9.70
C ASN A 510 10.41 11.16 -10.17
N PRO A 511 11.62 10.65 -9.82
CA PRO A 511 11.94 9.44 -9.05
C PRO A 511 12.22 9.64 -7.55
N VAL A 512 12.34 10.88 -7.07
CA VAL A 512 12.80 11.17 -5.69
C VAL A 512 11.74 10.85 -4.61
N ARG A 513 10.46 10.78 -4.99
CA ARG A 513 9.30 10.39 -4.19
C ARG A 513 9.10 11.22 -2.91
N CYS A 514 9.56 12.48 -2.91
CA CYS A 514 9.44 13.43 -1.80
C CYS A 514 8.31 14.43 -1.98
N TYR A 515 7.82 14.99 -0.87
CA TYR A 515 6.91 16.12 -0.87
C TYR A 515 7.67 17.44 -0.75
N ALA A 516 7.32 18.41 -1.58
CA ALA A 516 7.82 19.78 -1.49
C ALA A 516 6.73 20.79 -1.84
N ARG A 517 6.71 21.93 -1.14
CA ARG A 517 5.86 23.07 -1.46
C ARG A 517 6.73 24.27 -1.81
N MET A 518 6.49 24.85 -2.98
CA MET A 518 7.32 25.89 -3.56
C MET A 518 6.47 27.08 -4.01
N SER A 519 6.97 28.28 -3.77
CA SER A 519 6.47 29.53 -4.35
C SER A 519 7.33 29.90 -5.56
N VAL A 520 6.68 30.19 -6.68
CA VAL A 520 7.32 30.60 -7.94
C VAL A 520 6.85 31.99 -8.29
N LYS A 521 7.78 32.93 -8.46
CA LYS A 521 7.51 34.34 -8.75
C LYS A 521 8.12 34.73 -10.09
N ASP A 522 7.29 35.26 -10.98
CA ASP A 522 7.75 35.92 -12.19
C ASP A 522 8.16 37.36 -11.84
N THR A 523 9.46 37.65 -11.92
CA THR A 523 10.02 38.97 -11.57
C THR A 523 9.61 40.07 -12.54
N LYS A 524 9.39 39.71 -13.82
CA LYS A 524 8.97 40.63 -14.88
C LYS A 524 7.50 41.02 -14.69
N LEU A 525 6.65 40.03 -14.41
CA LEU A 525 5.21 40.22 -14.27
C LEU A 525 4.77 40.53 -12.83
N ARG A 526 5.69 40.43 -11.86
CA ARG A 526 5.49 40.71 -10.42
C ARG A 526 4.30 39.96 -9.82
N THR A 527 4.13 38.71 -10.22
CA THR A 527 3.08 37.82 -9.75
C THR A 527 3.68 36.48 -9.34
N LYS A 528 2.97 35.74 -8.49
CA LYS A 528 3.44 34.46 -7.93
C LYS A 528 2.43 33.34 -8.09
N ALA A 529 2.88 32.11 -8.15
CA ALA A 529 2.08 30.89 -8.14
C ALA A 529 2.72 29.85 -7.22
N GLU A 530 1.99 28.77 -6.92
CA GLU A 530 2.50 27.68 -6.08
C GLU A 530 2.68 26.40 -6.90
N GLN A 531 3.69 25.62 -6.53
CA GLN A 531 3.93 24.26 -6.99
C GLN A 531 3.95 23.32 -5.79
N PHE A 532 3.25 22.19 -5.90
CA PHE A 532 3.30 21.07 -4.97
C PHE A 532 3.89 19.86 -5.67
N THR A 533 5.00 19.35 -5.15
CA THR A 533 5.53 18.03 -5.49
C THR A 533 4.92 17.02 -4.50
N ILE A 534 4.27 15.98 -5.00
CA ILE A 534 3.49 15.04 -4.20
C ILE A 534 4.31 13.77 -3.96
N GLY A 535 4.64 13.50 -2.70
CA GLY A 535 5.40 12.31 -2.31
C GLY A 535 4.66 10.99 -2.58
N ALA A 536 5.37 9.88 -2.41
CA ALA A 536 4.80 8.55 -2.63
C ALA A 536 3.73 8.20 -1.56
N ILE A 537 2.58 7.66 -1.97
CA ILE A 537 1.54 7.22 -1.03
C ILE A 537 1.90 5.89 -0.37
N SER A 538 2.55 4.98 -1.10
CA SER A 538 2.95 3.66 -0.59
C SER A 538 4.33 3.21 -1.04
N ALA A 539 4.84 3.73 -2.17
CA ALA A 539 6.18 3.40 -2.64
C ALA A 539 7.27 3.91 -1.68
N VAL A 540 8.43 3.26 -1.65
CA VAL A 540 9.55 3.66 -0.77
C VAL A 540 10.06 5.05 -1.21
N PRO A 541 10.05 6.07 -0.32
CA PRO A 541 10.65 7.37 -0.60
C PRO A 541 12.18 7.27 -0.74
N HIS A 542 12.81 8.27 -1.35
CA HIS A 542 14.28 8.31 -1.43
C HIS A 542 14.91 8.33 -0.01
N ARG A 543 16.19 8.01 0.15
CA ARG A 543 16.80 7.91 1.51
C ARG A 543 17.45 9.20 2.02
N SER A 544 17.83 10.11 1.12
CA SER A 544 18.56 11.33 1.47
C SER A 544 17.63 12.45 1.95
N SER A 545 18.04 13.20 2.97
CA SER A 545 17.37 14.46 3.32
C SER A 545 17.62 15.51 2.23
N ILE A 546 16.58 16.23 1.85
CA ILE A 546 16.66 17.27 0.81
C ILE A 546 16.50 18.62 1.52
N PRO A 547 17.50 19.50 1.45
CA PRO A 547 17.44 20.78 2.15
C PRO A 547 16.44 21.74 1.49
N LYS A 548 15.98 22.72 2.26
CA LYS A 548 15.20 23.85 1.74
C LYS A 548 16.07 24.68 0.78
N ARG A 549 15.54 25.05 -0.39
CA ARG A 549 16.27 25.82 -1.41
C ARG A 549 15.49 27.02 -1.93
N ASN A 550 16.22 27.93 -2.55
CA ASN A 550 15.70 29.03 -3.37
C ASN A 550 16.66 29.28 -4.54
N GLY A 551 16.17 29.92 -5.61
CA GLY A 551 16.97 30.21 -6.78
C GLY A 551 16.26 31.08 -7.81
N LEU A 552 16.95 31.36 -8.91
CA LEU A 552 16.46 32.15 -10.04
C LEU A 552 16.67 31.35 -11.34
N LEU A 553 15.60 31.17 -12.10
CA LEU A 553 15.62 30.50 -13.41
C LEU A 553 15.45 31.52 -14.53
N TYR A 554 16.31 31.41 -15.55
CA TYR A 554 16.25 32.20 -16.79
C TYR A 554 16.16 33.72 -16.57
N ASP A 555 16.81 34.21 -15.50
CA ASP A 555 16.79 35.61 -15.05
C ASP A 555 15.37 36.19 -14.85
N ARG A 556 14.35 35.33 -14.68
CA ARG A 556 12.93 35.72 -14.64
C ARG A 556 12.12 35.06 -13.54
N PHE A 557 12.32 33.77 -13.28
CA PHE A 557 11.47 33.02 -12.36
C PHE A 557 12.22 32.73 -11.06
N GLU A 558 11.94 33.51 -10.02
CA GLU A 558 12.43 33.24 -8.67
C GLU A 558 11.62 32.10 -8.07
N PHE A 559 12.27 31.14 -7.43
CA PHE A 559 11.60 30.08 -6.68
C PHE A 559 12.14 29.96 -5.26
N GLU A 560 11.27 29.59 -4.33
CA GLU A 560 11.62 29.32 -2.94
C GLU A 560 10.78 28.17 -2.40
N HIS A 561 11.41 27.25 -1.68
CA HIS A 561 10.69 26.30 -0.84
C HIS A 561 10.03 27.07 0.30
N LEU A 562 8.78 26.72 0.61
CA LEU A 562 8.04 27.31 1.72
C LEU A 562 8.26 26.53 3.02
N GLU A 563 8.37 25.20 2.88
CA GLU A 563 8.48 24.22 3.96
C GLU A 563 9.73 23.35 3.74
N ASP A 564 10.11 22.56 4.74
CA ASP A 564 11.14 21.53 4.56
C ASP A 564 10.65 20.46 3.56
N VAL A 565 11.58 19.93 2.75
CA VAL A 565 11.25 18.84 1.83
C VAL A 565 11.10 17.55 2.63
N ILE A 566 9.95 16.91 2.51
CA ILE A 566 9.58 15.76 3.33
C ILE A 566 9.79 14.50 2.53
N ASN A 567 10.69 13.66 2.99
CA ASN A 567 11.05 12.41 2.32
C ASN A 567 10.40 11.20 3.01
N LYS A 568 9.07 11.25 3.10
CA LYS A 568 8.23 10.24 3.78
C LYS A 568 6.93 10.06 3.01
N LYS A 569 6.31 8.88 3.20
CA LYS A 569 5.04 8.55 2.55
C LYS A 569 3.97 9.56 2.95
N CYS A 570 3.29 10.14 1.96
CA CYS A 570 2.27 11.17 2.17
C CYS A 570 1.33 11.30 0.96
N PHE A 571 0.28 12.10 1.14
CA PHE A 571 -0.59 12.60 0.08
C PHE A 571 -1.02 14.03 0.38
N LEU A 572 -1.68 14.70 -0.57
CA LEU A 572 -2.17 16.06 -0.42
C LEU A 572 -3.69 16.11 -0.50
N GLU A 573 -4.32 16.78 0.45
CA GLU A 573 -5.72 17.17 0.40
C GLU A 573 -5.82 18.62 -0.08
N LEU A 574 -6.70 18.87 -1.04
CA LEU A 574 -6.98 20.19 -1.59
C LEU A 574 -8.47 20.50 -1.55
N GLN A 575 -8.81 21.65 -1.00
CA GLN A 575 -10.15 22.22 -1.06
C GLN A 575 -10.11 23.50 -1.88
N LEU A 576 -10.86 23.52 -2.98
CA LEU A 576 -10.85 24.60 -3.95
C LEU A 576 -12.19 25.32 -3.95
N GLU A 577 -12.14 26.65 -3.96
CA GLU A 577 -13.31 27.49 -4.17
C GLU A 577 -13.01 28.53 -5.25
N CYS A 578 -13.92 28.66 -6.21
CA CYS A 578 -13.81 29.51 -7.39
C CYS A 578 -14.91 30.58 -7.37
N GLY A 579 -14.59 31.84 -7.66
CA GLY A 579 -15.57 32.93 -7.60
C GLY A 579 -14.93 34.31 -7.59
N GLN A 580 -15.48 35.24 -6.81
CA GLN A 580 -14.92 36.60 -6.71
C GLN A 580 -13.49 36.61 -6.15
N SER A 581 -13.16 35.65 -5.28
CA SER A 581 -11.80 35.35 -4.85
C SER A 581 -11.59 33.85 -4.86
N ASN A 582 -10.71 33.37 -5.73
CA ASN A 582 -10.33 31.95 -5.76
C ASN A 582 -9.54 31.59 -4.50
N ALA A 583 -9.98 30.59 -3.75
CA ALA A 583 -9.32 30.08 -2.55
C ALA A 583 -8.82 28.64 -2.77
N ILE A 584 -7.65 28.34 -2.22
CA ILE A 584 -7.00 27.04 -2.30
C ILE A 584 -6.49 26.73 -0.89
N GLU A 585 -7.13 25.77 -0.24
CA GLU A 585 -6.67 25.24 1.04
C GLU A 585 -5.96 23.91 0.79
N SER A 586 -4.76 23.78 1.34
CA SER A 586 -3.89 22.63 1.13
C SER A 586 -3.46 22.02 2.45
N ASN A 587 -3.67 20.72 2.60
CA ASN A 587 -3.28 19.98 3.80
C ASN A 587 -2.52 18.70 3.42
N ARG A 588 -1.23 18.64 3.74
CA ARG A 588 -0.44 17.42 3.57
C ARG A 588 -0.69 16.46 4.72
N VAL A 589 -0.99 15.21 4.38
CA VAL A 589 -1.20 14.10 5.32
C VAL A 589 -0.09 13.08 5.10
N GLY A 590 0.60 12.67 6.16
CA GLY A 590 1.75 11.76 6.06
C GLY A 590 2.18 11.18 7.41
N LYS A 591 3.02 10.16 7.37
CA LYS A 591 3.40 9.33 8.54
C LYS A 591 4.30 10.01 9.55
N ASP A 592 4.90 11.13 9.18
CA ASP A 592 5.66 12.00 10.07
C ASP A 592 4.83 12.67 11.16
N LYS A 593 3.51 12.81 10.96
CA LYS A 593 2.66 13.54 11.91
C LYS A 593 2.27 12.74 13.16
N GLN A 594 2.44 11.41 13.22
CA GLN A 594 1.90 10.63 14.36
C GLN A 594 2.78 9.51 14.95
N SER A 595 3.69 8.83 14.23
CA SER A 595 4.32 7.60 14.77
C SER A 595 5.79 7.72 15.19
N GLU A 596 6.65 8.48 14.51
CA GLU A 596 8.11 8.39 14.76
C GLU A 596 8.59 8.96 16.11
N ASN A 597 7.83 9.87 16.72
CA ASN A 597 8.16 10.39 18.06
C ASN A 597 7.64 9.50 19.19
N LEU A 598 6.79 8.51 18.91
CA LEU A 598 6.25 7.62 19.91
C LEU A 598 7.19 6.42 20.15
N PRO A 599 7.25 5.87 21.37
CA PRO A 599 7.99 4.64 21.68
C PRO A 599 7.48 3.44 20.91
N LYS A 600 8.39 2.59 20.44
CA LYS A 600 8.10 1.27 19.88
C LYS A 600 8.00 0.24 21.00
N VAL A 601 6.95 -0.59 20.99
CA VAL A 601 6.82 -1.72 21.92
C VAL A 601 7.77 -2.85 21.50
N LEU A 602 8.58 -3.33 22.44
CA LEU A 602 9.57 -4.41 22.25
C LEU A 602 9.05 -5.76 22.75
N LEU A 603 8.19 -5.76 23.76
CA LEU A 603 7.61 -6.97 24.36
C LEU A 603 6.21 -6.67 24.90
N GLY A 604 5.29 -7.60 24.68
CA GLY A 604 3.91 -7.54 25.19
C GLY A 604 2.91 -7.01 24.16
N PRO A 605 1.65 -6.74 24.59
CA PRO A 605 1.16 -6.83 25.97
C PRO A 605 1.09 -8.28 26.48
N VAL A 606 1.43 -8.51 27.74
CA VAL A 606 1.19 -9.79 28.43
C VAL A 606 0.25 -9.58 29.59
N VAL A 607 -0.91 -10.24 29.56
CA VAL A 607 -1.88 -10.20 30.65
C VAL A 607 -1.44 -11.18 31.73
N GLY A 608 -1.00 -10.67 32.87
CA GLY A 608 -0.59 -11.49 34.00
C GLY A 608 -1.76 -11.88 34.90
N TRP A 609 -1.62 -11.52 36.17
CA TRP A 609 -2.63 -11.78 37.20
C TRP A 609 -3.91 -10.99 36.96
N VAL A 610 -5.05 -11.66 37.11
CA VAL A 610 -6.39 -11.07 37.11
C VAL A 610 -7.19 -11.69 38.24
N ASP A 611 -7.82 -10.87 39.08
CA ASP A 611 -8.73 -11.32 40.14
C ASP A 611 -10.12 -10.68 39.99
N GLU A 612 -10.88 -10.54 41.09
CA GLU A 612 -12.23 -9.97 41.01
C GLU A 612 -12.25 -8.47 40.72
N TRP A 613 -11.16 -7.75 40.92
CA TRP A 613 -11.16 -6.28 40.88
C TRP A 613 -9.87 -5.66 40.35
N CYS A 614 -8.86 -6.45 40.00
CA CYS A 614 -7.61 -5.96 39.43
C CYS A 614 -7.09 -6.82 38.28
N ALA A 615 -6.22 -6.22 37.48
CA ALA A 615 -5.48 -6.87 36.41
C ALA A 615 -4.07 -6.28 36.28
N VAL A 616 -3.10 -7.10 35.89
CA VAL A 616 -1.72 -6.70 35.66
C VAL A 616 -1.33 -6.92 34.20
N ILE A 617 -0.77 -5.91 33.56
CA ILE A 617 -0.42 -5.95 32.13
C ILE A 617 1.04 -5.57 31.95
N LEU A 618 1.87 -6.47 31.45
CA LEU A 618 3.30 -6.23 31.22
C LEU A 618 3.55 -5.72 29.79
N LEU A 619 4.45 -4.74 29.68
CA LEU A 619 4.89 -4.14 28.42
C LEU A 619 6.38 -3.76 28.52
N GLU A 620 7.06 -3.65 27.38
CA GLU A 620 8.42 -3.10 27.26
C GLU A 620 8.50 -2.18 26.03
N VAL A 621 9.28 -1.10 26.10
CA VAL A 621 9.43 -0.10 25.03
C VAL A 621 10.90 0.23 24.73
N ASP A 622 11.16 0.73 23.53
CA ASP A 622 12.52 1.07 23.03
C ASP A 622 13.12 2.34 23.63
N ARG A 623 12.29 3.22 24.19
CA ARG A 623 12.71 4.51 24.75
C ARG A 623 11.86 4.91 25.95
N ASP A 624 12.41 5.79 26.77
CA ASP A 624 11.70 6.37 27.91
C ASP A 624 10.42 7.07 27.46
N ALA A 625 9.28 6.63 27.99
CA ALA A 625 7.99 7.17 27.59
C ALA A 625 6.90 6.97 28.64
N ASP A 626 5.90 7.83 28.58
CA ASP A 626 4.68 7.74 29.35
C ASP A 626 3.60 7.06 28.53
N VAL A 627 3.33 5.78 28.83
CA VAL A 627 2.34 4.97 28.11
C VAL A 627 1.05 4.99 28.90
N ILE A 628 -0.07 5.13 28.19
CA ILE A 628 -1.40 5.09 28.78
C ILE A 628 -2.05 3.76 28.37
N CYS A 629 -2.54 3.02 29.35
CA CYS A 629 -3.36 1.84 29.15
C CYS A 629 -4.83 2.22 29.33
N PHE A 630 -5.61 2.10 28.26
CA PHE A 630 -7.05 2.32 28.25
C PHE A 630 -7.77 0.97 28.32
N VAL A 631 -8.60 0.80 29.34
CA VAL A 631 -9.33 -0.44 29.64
C VAL A 631 -10.82 -0.13 29.58
N GLU A 632 -11.56 -0.84 28.75
CA GLU A 632 -12.99 -0.61 28.54
C GLU A 632 -13.77 -1.91 28.63
N ASN A 633 -14.91 -1.87 29.29
CA ASN A 633 -15.95 -2.88 29.15
C ASN A 633 -16.86 -2.50 27.96
N PRO A 634 -16.84 -3.22 26.84
CA PRO A 634 -17.59 -2.84 25.64
C PRO A 634 -19.11 -2.89 25.83
N LEU A 635 -19.60 -3.68 26.79
CA LEU A 635 -21.03 -3.85 27.06
C LEU A 635 -21.59 -2.76 27.98
N THR A 636 -20.86 -2.41 29.04
CA THR A 636 -21.30 -1.41 30.02
C THR A 636 -20.78 -0.01 29.71
N GLN A 637 -19.85 0.12 28.76
CA GLN A 637 -19.12 1.35 28.43
C GLN A 637 -18.32 1.91 29.63
N GLU A 638 -18.10 1.12 30.69
CA GLU A 638 -17.22 1.50 31.79
C GLU A 638 -15.78 1.49 31.31
N SER A 639 -15.09 2.63 31.41
CA SER A 639 -13.72 2.78 30.97
C SER A 639 -12.79 3.29 32.07
N ARG A 640 -11.52 2.96 31.96
CA ARG A 640 -10.44 3.38 32.87
C ARG A 640 -9.18 3.67 32.10
N ARG A 641 -8.47 4.72 32.51
CA ARG A 641 -7.15 5.09 31.99
C ARG A 641 -6.12 4.95 33.09
N VAL A 642 -5.08 4.16 32.84
CA VAL A 642 -3.96 3.97 33.77
C VAL A 642 -2.69 4.49 33.10
N PHE A 643 -2.03 5.43 33.78
CA PHE A 643 -0.79 6.04 33.33
C PHE A 643 0.40 5.33 33.97
N GLN A 644 1.42 5.00 33.18
CA GLN A 644 2.65 4.38 33.68
C GLN A 644 3.88 4.87 32.89
N ARG A 645 4.92 5.28 33.61
CA ARG A 645 6.24 5.57 33.03
C ARG A 645 6.94 4.26 32.70
N PHE A 646 7.47 4.16 31.48
CA PHE A 646 8.38 3.11 31.04
C PHE A 646 9.76 3.70 30.77
N PHE A 647 10.78 2.89 31.04
CA PHE A 647 12.17 3.21 30.72
C PHE A 647 12.63 2.35 29.55
N ALA A 648 13.52 2.90 28.73
CA ALA A 648 14.09 2.24 27.56
C ALA A 648 14.63 0.84 27.91
N ASP A 649 14.28 -0.16 27.11
CA ASP A 649 14.76 -1.55 27.24
C ASP A 649 14.52 -2.17 28.63
N GLN A 650 13.44 -1.77 29.30
CA GLN A 650 13.04 -2.32 30.59
C GLN A 650 11.56 -2.68 30.63
N ALA A 651 11.28 -3.96 30.80
CA ALA A 651 9.93 -4.44 31.06
C ALA A 651 9.38 -3.80 32.34
N ASN A 652 8.13 -3.35 32.27
CA ASN A 652 7.37 -2.82 33.39
C ASN A 652 5.90 -3.24 33.24
N SER A 653 5.05 -2.98 34.24
CA SER A 653 3.64 -3.36 34.17
C SER A 653 2.68 -2.29 34.66
N PHE A 654 1.50 -2.28 34.03
CA PHE A 654 0.32 -1.59 34.52
C PHE A 654 -0.34 -2.41 35.62
N PHE A 655 -0.75 -1.76 36.71
CA PHE A 655 -1.60 -2.34 37.74
C PHE A 655 -2.95 -1.63 37.74
N ILE A 656 -3.95 -2.28 37.15
CA ILE A 656 -5.30 -1.76 37.00
C ILE A 656 -6.13 -2.23 38.19
N THR A 657 -6.86 -1.33 38.85
CA THR A 657 -7.64 -1.65 40.05
C THR A 657 -9.07 -1.15 39.96
N HIS A 658 -9.90 -1.56 40.93
CA HIS A 658 -11.33 -1.29 41.08
C HIS A 658 -12.19 -1.69 39.86
N LEU A 659 -11.77 -2.73 39.14
CA LEU A 659 -12.59 -3.37 38.11
C LEU A 659 -13.80 -4.05 38.76
N ARG A 660 -14.85 -4.29 37.98
CA ARG A 660 -16.02 -5.06 38.45
C ARG A 660 -15.76 -6.54 38.27
N ALA A 661 -16.18 -7.35 39.25
CA ALA A 661 -16.06 -8.80 39.23
C ALA A 661 -16.91 -9.45 38.13
N GLY A 662 -16.40 -10.49 37.45
CA GLY A 662 -17.13 -11.26 36.45
C GLY A 662 -17.41 -10.51 35.14
N HIS A 663 -16.56 -9.55 34.75
CA HIS A 663 -16.77 -8.69 33.59
C HIS A 663 -15.62 -8.82 32.59
N TYR A 664 -15.97 -8.79 31.29
CA TYR A 664 -15.01 -8.76 30.19
C TYR A 664 -14.51 -7.34 29.92
N TYR A 665 -13.21 -7.20 29.70
CA TYR A 665 -12.55 -5.93 29.39
C TYR A 665 -11.65 -6.09 28.16
N ARG A 666 -11.63 -5.06 27.31
CA ARG A 666 -10.67 -4.89 26.22
C ARG A 666 -9.70 -3.77 26.58
N LEU A 667 -8.46 -3.91 26.13
CA LEU A 667 -7.39 -2.96 26.36
C LEU A 667 -6.86 -2.41 25.05
N SER A 668 -6.47 -1.14 25.09
CA SER A 668 -5.69 -0.47 24.07
C SER A 668 -4.66 0.43 24.74
N PHE A 669 -3.64 0.83 23.99
CA PHE A 669 -2.58 1.68 24.49
C PHE A 669 -2.54 2.99 23.70
N GLU A 670 -2.15 4.06 24.37
CA GLU A 670 -1.88 5.36 23.75
C GLU A 670 -0.42 5.75 23.99
N ASN A 671 0.08 6.70 23.20
CA ASN A 671 1.48 7.13 23.21
C ASN A 671 2.49 6.01 22.90
N ILE A 672 2.12 5.07 22.02
CA ILE A 672 3.03 4.07 21.46
C ILE A 672 2.86 4.01 19.94
N GLN A 673 3.86 3.49 19.23
CA GLN A 673 3.76 3.22 17.80
C GLN A 673 2.77 2.08 17.52
N ASN A 674 1.93 2.25 16.51
CA ASN A 674 0.99 1.23 16.02
C ASN A 674 0.13 0.59 17.14
N PRO A 675 -0.58 1.39 17.96
CA PRO A 675 -1.31 0.88 19.13
C PRO A 675 -2.36 -0.19 18.78
N GLU A 676 -2.87 -0.18 17.55
CA GLU A 676 -3.79 -1.18 17.02
C GLU A 676 -3.21 -2.60 16.95
N GLN A 677 -1.87 -2.76 16.92
CA GLN A 677 -1.21 -4.07 16.93
C GLN A 677 -1.11 -4.67 18.34
N PHE A 678 -1.35 -3.88 19.38
CA PHE A 678 -1.13 -4.25 20.78
C PHE A 678 -2.44 -4.32 21.56
N GLN A 679 -3.47 -4.93 20.97
CA GLN A 679 -4.74 -5.14 21.66
C GLN A 679 -4.63 -6.32 22.63
N ALA A 680 -5.30 -6.19 23.78
CA ALA A 680 -5.37 -7.23 24.79
C ALA A 680 -6.79 -7.34 25.35
N SER A 681 -7.11 -8.45 26.01
CA SER A 681 -8.40 -8.60 26.71
C SER A 681 -8.34 -9.57 27.86
N PHE A 682 -9.18 -9.38 28.86
CA PHE A 682 -9.32 -10.32 29.97
C PHE A 682 -10.72 -10.27 30.58
N THR A 683 -11.04 -11.29 31.39
CA THR A 683 -12.28 -11.35 32.18
C THR A 683 -11.92 -11.40 33.65
N THR A 684 -12.44 -10.47 34.46
CA THR A 684 -12.28 -10.50 35.92
C THR A 684 -13.03 -11.68 36.52
N VAL A 685 -12.53 -12.21 37.62
CA VAL A 685 -13.17 -13.35 38.31
C VAL A 685 -14.45 -12.87 39.01
N ALA A 686 -15.50 -13.69 39.04
CA ALA A 686 -16.72 -13.36 39.78
C ALA A 686 -16.47 -13.41 41.30
N ASN A 687 -17.21 -12.64 42.12
CA ASN A 687 -17.06 -12.63 43.59
C ASN A 687 -17.35 -13.99 44.26
N SER A 688 -18.09 -14.87 43.58
CA SER A 688 -18.44 -16.21 44.07
C SER A 688 -18.62 -17.12 42.85
N PRO A 689 -17.52 -17.50 42.19
CA PRO A 689 -17.58 -18.32 41.00
C PRO A 689 -18.09 -19.72 41.39
N GLN A 690 -19.04 -20.26 40.62
CA GLN A 690 -19.47 -21.66 40.78
C GLN A 690 -18.64 -22.62 39.92
N GLN A 691 -17.95 -22.08 38.92
CA GLN A 691 -17.06 -22.78 38.01
C GLN A 691 -15.77 -21.96 37.88
N PHE A 692 -14.63 -22.65 37.81
CA PHE A 692 -13.32 -22.03 37.65
C PHE A 692 -12.50 -22.82 36.62
N ASP A 693 -12.48 -22.33 35.39
CA ASP A 693 -11.86 -23.02 34.26
C ASP A 693 -10.38 -22.66 34.18
N VAL A 694 -9.54 -23.69 34.14
CA VAL A 694 -8.07 -23.56 34.13
C VAL A 694 -7.48 -24.37 33.00
N VAL A 695 -6.52 -23.78 32.29
CA VAL A 695 -5.67 -24.48 31.31
C VAL A 695 -4.25 -24.51 31.84
N ALA A 696 -3.66 -25.69 31.93
CA ALA A 696 -2.26 -25.86 32.30
C ALA A 696 -1.43 -26.19 31.05
N LEU A 697 -0.34 -25.45 30.85
CA LEU A 697 0.58 -25.60 29.74
C LEU A 697 1.96 -25.97 30.30
N CYS A 698 2.57 -27.01 29.76
CA CYS A 698 3.97 -27.36 30.00
C CYS A 698 4.59 -27.68 28.65
N ASN A 699 5.84 -27.25 28.44
CA ASN A 699 6.57 -27.59 27.24
C ASN A 699 7.75 -28.49 27.62
N ASP A 700 7.55 -29.80 27.41
CA ASP A 700 8.51 -30.85 27.76
C ASP A 700 9.28 -31.38 26.56
N ASP A 701 9.39 -30.61 25.47
CA ASP A 701 10.08 -31.02 24.24
C ASP A 701 11.61 -31.04 24.45
N LYS A 702 12.11 -31.96 25.28
CA LYS A 702 13.42 -32.55 25.05
C LYS A 702 13.24 -33.34 23.77
N PRO A 703 13.86 -32.95 22.64
CA PRO A 703 13.83 -33.80 21.46
C PRO A 703 14.41 -35.15 21.89
N LEU A 704 13.56 -36.17 21.98
CA LEU A 704 13.98 -37.55 22.09
C LEU A 704 14.77 -37.83 20.82
N LYS A 705 16.08 -37.53 20.85
CA LYS A 705 17.03 -37.91 19.81
C LYS A 705 17.19 -39.42 19.88
N LEU A 706 16.21 -40.14 19.36
CA LEU A 706 16.41 -41.49 18.83
C LEU A 706 17.15 -41.31 17.50
N PRO A 707 18.43 -41.70 17.40
CA PRO A 707 19.18 -41.57 16.16
C PRO A 707 18.54 -42.48 15.11
N GLY A 708 18.00 -41.91 14.04
CA GLY A 708 17.64 -42.68 12.83
C GLY A 708 16.21 -42.60 12.31
N MET A 709 15.31 -41.81 12.90
CA MET A 709 13.96 -41.61 12.33
C MET A 709 13.67 -40.11 12.13
N LEU A 710 14.17 -39.56 11.01
CA LEU A 710 13.67 -38.29 10.48
C LEU A 710 12.32 -38.57 9.83
N ASN A 711 11.22 -38.28 10.53
CA ASN A 711 9.94 -38.07 9.88
C ASN A 711 9.82 -36.56 9.60
N GLU A 712 10.10 -36.15 8.37
CA GLU A 712 9.85 -34.78 7.88
C GLU A 712 8.36 -34.48 7.62
N ASP A 713 7.46 -35.44 7.87
CA ASP A 713 6.03 -35.27 7.60
C ASP A 713 5.18 -35.34 8.87
N SER A 714 5.07 -34.22 9.58
CA SER A 714 3.79 -33.86 10.21
C SER A 714 3.67 -32.35 10.38
N LYS A 715 2.88 -31.72 9.51
CA LYS A 715 2.29 -30.39 9.72
C LYS A 715 1.24 -30.47 10.83
N ALA A 716 1.63 -30.88 12.04
CA ALA A 716 0.77 -30.70 13.19
C ALA A 716 0.80 -29.20 13.55
N PRO A 717 -0.36 -28.51 13.66
CA PRO A 717 -0.37 -27.14 14.12
C PRO A 717 0.26 -27.11 15.52
N ARG A 718 1.28 -26.26 15.72
CA ARG A 718 1.85 -26.02 17.05
C ARG A 718 0.69 -25.61 17.96
N LEU A 719 0.62 -26.15 19.18
CA LEU A 719 -0.48 -25.89 20.14
C LEU A 719 -0.77 -24.39 20.29
N TRP A 720 0.27 -23.55 20.27
CA TRP A 720 0.17 -22.09 20.29
C TRP A 720 -0.60 -21.47 19.11
N HIS A 721 -0.51 -22.04 17.91
CA HIS A 721 -1.31 -21.60 16.77
C HIS A 721 -2.77 -21.99 16.96
N ALA A 722 -3.05 -23.22 17.42
CA ALA A 722 -4.42 -23.63 17.71
C ALA A 722 -5.05 -22.80 18.86
N VAL A 723 -4.27 -22.43 19.88
CA VAL A 723 -4.72 -21.51 20.93
C VAL A 723 -4.96 -20.13 20.34
N ALA A 724 -4.01 -19.56 19.58
CA ALA A 724 -4.16 -18.25 18.95
C ALA A 724 -5.37 -18.14 18.01
N ASP A 725 -5.59 -19.15 17.16
CA ASP A 725 -6.73 -19.19 16.23
C ASP A 725 -8.07 -19.14 17.00
N ASN A 726 -8.22 -19.95 18.04
CA ASN A 726 -9.42 -19.95 18.89
C ASN A 726 -9.62 -18.64 19.67
N VAL A 727 -8.53 -18.00 20.08
CA VAL A 727 -8.53 -16.71 20.79
C VAL A 727 -8.89 -15.55 19.88
N SER A 728 -8.51 -15.63 18.59
CA SER A 728 -8.81 -14.63 17.58
C SER A 728 -10.28 -14.62 17.13
N GLU A 729 -10.93 -15.79 17.07
CA GLU A 729 -12.35 -15.91 16.69
C GLU A 729 -13.29 -15.64 17.87
N THR A 730 -12.94 -16.08 19.08
CA THR A 730 -13.68 -15.81 20.33
C THR A 730 -12.71 -15.61 21.49
N PRO A 731 -12.47 -14.38 21.98
CA PRO A 731 -11.47 -14.13 23.02
C PRO A 731 -11.90 -14.72 24.36
N PHE A 732 -11.38 -15.92 24.71
CA PHE A 732 -11.47 -16.62 26.00
C PHE A 732 -12.70 -16.28 26.88
N VAL A 733 -13.90 -16.34 26.32
CA VAL A 733 -15.13 -16.11 27.11
C VAL A 733 -15.39 -17.37 27.92
N GLY A 734 -14.90 -17.39 29.17
CA GLY A 734 -15.11 -18.48 30.12
C GLY A 734 -13.86 -19.01 30.80
N LEU A 735 -12.67 -18.84 30.21
CA LEU A 735 -11.41 -19.28 30.84
C LEU A 735 -10.97 -18.31 31.94
N ASN A 736 -10.74 -18.82 33.16
CA ASN A 736 -10.38 -17.98 34.31
C ASN A 736 -8.87 -17.84 34.50
N LEU A 737 -8.09 -18.89 34.21
CA LEU A 737 -6.64 -18.86 34.41
C LEU A 737 -5.90 -19.81 33.46
N THR A 738 -4.82 -19.33 32.85
CA THR A 738 -3.84 -20.16 32.15
C THR A 738 -2.57 -20.25 32.98
N VAL A 739 -2.18 -21.46 33.37
CA VAL A 739 -0.99 -21.72 34.18
C VAL A 739 0.10 -22.31 33.30
N HIS A 740 1.25 -21.64 33.21
CA HIS A 740 2.44 -22.15 32.53
C HIS A 740 3.35 -22.80 33.57
N LEU A 741 3.58 -24.11 33.46
CA LEU A 741 4.34 -24.93 34.42
C LEU A 741 5.85 -25.03 34.09
N GLY A 742 6.34 -24.16 33.21
CA GLY A 742 7.75 -24.07 32.79
C GLY A 742 8.06 -24.70 31.43
N GLY A 743 9.33 -24.64 31.01
CA GLY A 743 9.80 -25.06 29.68
C GLY A 743 9.64 -23.99 28.59
N GLN A 744 9.70 -22.71 28.96
CA GLN A 744 9.51 -21.58 28.05
C GLN A 744 10.76 -21.21 27.27
N PHE A 745 11.96 -21.41 27.84
CA PHE A 745 13.17 -20.77 27.30
C PHE A 745 14.29 -21.73 26.86
N PHE A 746 14.33 -22.97 27.37
CA PHE A 746 15.37 -23.98 27.11
C PHE A 746 16.80 -23.42 27.02
N PRO A 747 17.39 -22.96 28.14
CA PRO A 747 18.68 -22.26 28.15
C PRO A 747 19.83 -23.00 27.46
N GLU A 748 19.85 -24.34 27.52
CA GLU A 748 20.86 -25.20 26.88
C GLU A 748 20.92 -25.09 25.36
N THR A 749 19.86 -24.62 24.70
CA THR A 749 19.79 -24.47 23.24
C THR A 749 19.62 -23.02 22.79
N ASN A 750 19.49 -22.09 23.75
CA ASN A 750 19.17 -20.70 23.47
C ASN A 750 20.42 -19.89 23.12
N VAL A 751 20.47 -19.31 21.92
CA VAL A 751 21.63 -18.56 21.42
C VAL A 751 22.00 -17.38 22.34
N HIS A 752 21.02 -16.67 22.88
CA HIS A 752 21.29 -15.50 23.75
C HIS A 752 21.91 -15.92 25.09
N ILE A 753 21.55 -17.10 25.60
CA ILE A 753 22.18 -17.66 26.80
C ILE A 753 23.62 -18.09 26.51
N HIS A 754 23.88 -18.71 25.35
CA HIS A 754 25.25 -19.04 24.94
C HIS A 754 26.12 -17.79 24.80
N GLU A 755 25.59 -16.73 24.17
CA GLU A 755 26.28 -15.44 24.10
C GLU A 755 26.57 -14.89 25.49
N ALA A 756 25.60 -14.91 26.41
CA ALA A 756 25.78 -14.47 27.79
C ALA A 756 26.89 -15.26 28.52
N LEU A 757 26.95 -16.58 28.32
CA LEU A 757 28.01 -17.44 28.87
C LEU A 757 29.38 -17.11 28.26
N VAL A 758 29.47 -16.93 26.94
CA VAL A 758 30.71 -16.53 26.26
C VAL A 758 31.20 -15.16 26.74
N TYR A 759 30.30 -14.19 26.91
CA TYR A 759 30.64 -12.88 27.47
C TYR A 759 31.14 -12.97 28.91
N ALA A 760 30.56 -13.86 29.73
CA ALA A 760 31.03 -14.12 31.09
C ALA A 760 32.44 -14.74 31.09
N SER A 761 32.72 -15.71 30.19
CA SER A 761 34.03 -16.37 30.07
C SER A 761 35.13 -15.45 29.52
N ASN A 762 34.83 -14.62 28.52
CA ASN A 762 35.84 -13.75 27.89
C ASN A 762 36.33 -12.62 28.80
N ASN A 763 35.47 -12.11 29.69
CA ASN A 763 35.88 -11.08 30.65
C ASN A 763 36.73 -11.63 31.81
N ALA A 764 36.77 -12.94 32.01
CA ALA A 764 37.62 -13.58 33.01
C ALA A 764 39.11 -13.57 32.62
N PHE A 765 39.40 -13.67 31.32
CA PHE A 765 40.78 -13.62 30.80
C PHE A 765 41.44 -12.24 30.97
N LEU A 766 40.63 -11.18 31.05
CA LEU A 766 41.10 -9.80 31.23
C LEU A 766 41.29 -9.42 32.71
N SER A 767 40.55 -10.05 33.64
CA SER A 767 40.66 -9.77 35.09
C SER A 767 41.92 -10.34 35.77
N ASN A 768 42.73 -11.15 35.07
CA ASN A 768 44.05 -11.57 35.57
C ASN A 768 45.19 -10.56 35.23
N ALA A 769 44.89 -9.46 34.54
CA ALA A 769 45.82 -8.35 34.36
C ALA A 769 45.44 -7.19 35.29
N VAL A 770 46.20 -7.08 36.38
CA VAL A 770 46.41 -5.92 37.29
C VAL A 770 45.25 -4.93 37.46
N VAL A 771 44.77 -4.91 38.70
CA VAL A 771 43.81 -3.98 39.33
C VAL A 771 44.05 -2.51 38.97
N ASP A 772 43.00 -1.83 38.49
CA ASP A 772 42.72 -0.48 38.97
C ASP A 772 41.22 -0.33 39.27
N SER A 773 40.96 0.22 40.45
CA SER A 773 39.67 0.26 41.11
C SER A 773 38.72 1.30 40.50
N THR A 774 37.43 0.96 40.53
CA THR A 774 36.23 1.81 40.32
C THR A 774 35.79 2.04 38.86
N SER A 775 34.95 1.10 38.34
CA SER A 775 33.81 1.34 37.40
C SER A 775 33.47 0.18 36.45
N ASN A 776 34.26 -0.92 36.39
CA ASN A 776 34.04 -1.98 35.38
C ASN A 776 33.04 -3.10 35.76
N GLY A 777 32.56 -3.16 37.01
CA GLY A 777 31.66 -4.23 37.47
C GLY A 777 30.23 -4.16 36.88
N ASP A 778 29.77 -2.97 36.49
CA ASP A 778 28.38 -2.75 36.04
C ASP A 778 28.15 -3.09 34.55
N SER A 779 29.19 -3.05 33.71
CA SER A 779 29.05 -3.22 32.25
C SER A 779 28.78 -4.68 31.82
N THR A 780 29.48 -5.64 32.43
CA THR A 780 29.34 -7.07 32.08
C THR A 780 27.99 -7.62 32.50
N ALA A 781 27.54 -7.30 33.71
CA ALA A 781 26.22 -7.70 34.21
C ALA A 781 25.10 -7.07 33.37
N ALA A 782 25.20 -5.79 33.01
CA ALA A 782 24.22 -5.13 32.14
C ALA A 782 24.12 -5.81 30.75
N THR A 783 25.25 -6.24 30.19
CA THR A 783 25.29 -6.95 28.90
C THR A 783 24.66 -8.33 28.99
N ILE A 784 24.95 -9.10 30.06
CA ILE A 784 24.31 -10.40 30.34
C ILE A 784 22.79 -10.23 30.49
N LEU A 785 22.34 -9.24 31.28
CA LEU A 785 20.92 -8.94 31.46
C LEU A 785 20.25 -8.54 30.14
N SER A 786 20.96 -7.83 29.26
CA SER A 786 20.47 -7.50 27.91
C SER A 786 20.21 -8.76 27.09
N ARG A 787 21.11 -9.75 27.12
CA ARG A 787 20.87 -11.03 26.45
C ARG A 787 19.70 -11.82 27.04
N PHE A 788 19.49 -11.74 28.34
CA PHE A 788 18.29 -12.34 28.96
C PHE A 788 17.00 -11.63 28.51
N ARG A 789 17.02 -10.31 28.25
CA ARG A 789 15.87 -9.62 27.65
C ARG A 789 15.59 -10.12 26.23
N GLU A 790 16.63 -10.25 25.40
CA GLU A 790 16.48 -10.78 24.04
C GLU A 790 15.89 -12.19 24.03
N MET A 791 16.29 -13.05 24.99
CA MET A 791 15.66 -14.36 25.18
C MET A 791 14.13 -14.25 25.42
N TYR A 792 13.69 -13.33 26.29
CA TYR A 792 12.26 -13.10 26.54
C TYR A 792 11.55 -12.52 25.31
N ARG A 793 12.16 -11.52 24.64
CA ARG A 793 11.64 -10.92 23.40
C ARG A 793 11.46 -11.98 22.32
N ALA A 794 12.43 -12.87 22.14
CA ALA A 794 12.36 -13.94 21.15
C ALA A 794 11.27 -14.97 21.48
N ALA A 795 11.17 -15.40 22.75
CA ALA A 795 10.23 -16.45 23.15
C ALA A 795 8.78 -15.96 23.17
N TRP A 796 8.52 -14.77 23.72
CA TRP A 796 7.16 -14.26 23.93
C TRP A 796 6.60 -13.47 22.74
N ASN A 797 7.45 -12.99 21.81
CA ASN A 797 6.98 -12.44 20.53
C ASN A 797 6.89 -13.49 19.41
N ALA A 798 7.14 -14.77 19.71
CA ALA A 798 7.00 -15.83 18.72
C ALA A 798 5.55 -15.90 18.19
N PRO A 799 5.34 -16.17 16.89
CA PRO A 799 3.99 -16.23 16.30
C PRO A 799 3.07 -17.20 17.05
N GLY A 800 1.88 -16.73 17.42
CA GLY A 800 0.88 -17.46 18.20
C GLY A 800 1.07 -17.34 19.72
N VAL A 801 2.30 -17.21 20.21
CA VAL A 801 2.59 -17.02 21.65
C VAL A 801 2.18 -15.63 22.09
N ARG A 802 2.59 -14.60 21.32
CA ARG A 802 2.27 -13.20 21.64
C ARG A 802 0.77 -12.95 21.67
N GLU A 803 0.06 -13.41 20.65
CA GLU A 803 -1.39 -13.29 20.54
C GLU A 803 -2.07 -14.03 21.70
N SER A 804 -1.58 -15.21 22.08
CA SER A 804 -2.13 -15.94 23.23
C SER A 804 -1.89 -15.21 24.55
N LEU A 805 -0.69 -14.68 24.79
CA LEU A 805 -0.32 -13.98 26.03
C LEU A 805 -1.02 -12.63 26.22
N ALA A 806 -1.51 -12.03 25.13
CA ALA A 806 -2.27 -10.78 25.16
C ALA A 806 -3.73 -10.98 25.63
N HIS A 807 -4.22 -12.21 25.69
CA HIS A 807 -5.63 -12.50 25.98
C HIS A 807 -5.81 -13.55 27.08
N GLY A 808 -6.58 -13.21 28.11
CA GLY A 808 -6.84 -14.08 29.25
C GLY A 808 -5.81 -13.92 30.38
N ALA A 809 -6.09 -14.45 31.57
CA ALA A 809 -5.19 -14.32 32.71
C ALA A 809 -4.08 -15.38 32.64
N HIS A 810 -2.81 -14.98 32.76
CA HIS A 810 -1.67 -15.90 32.75
C HIS A 810 -0.89 -15.89 34.06
N LEU A 811 -0.68 -17.08 34.62
CA LEU A 811 0.28 -17.33 35.68
C LEU A 811 1.49 -18.08 35.09
N ILE A 812 2.64 -17.41 35.07
CA ILE A 812 3.85 -17.95 34.46
C ILE A 812 4.80 -18.47 35.54
N LEU A 813 5.00 -19.78 35.59
CA LEU A 813 5.98 -20.45 36.46
C LEU A 813 7.19 -20.91 35.64
N THR A 814 8.30 -21.13 36.32
CA THR A 814 9.52 -21.70 35.75
C THR A 814 9.73 -23.11 36.29
N ASN A 815 10.44 -23.97 35.57
CA ASN A 815 10.86 -25.29 36.05
C ASN A 815 12.35 -25.53 35.78
N GLU A 816 12.83 -26.75 35.99
CA GLU A 816 14.23 -27.11 35.70
C GLU A 816 14.65 -26.86 34.24
N ASN A 817 13.74 -26.97 33.26
CA ASN A 817 14.04 -26.77 31.84
C ASN A 817 14.24 -25.27 31.50
N ASP A 818 13.81 -24.35 32.37
CA ASP A 818 14.07 -22.91 32.24
C ASP A 818 15.36 -22.47 32.91
N GLN A 819 16.03 -23.37 33.65
CA GLN A 819 17.28 -23.07 34.35
C GLN A 819 18.48 -23.67 33.61
N LEU A 820 19.66 -23.11 33.83
CA LEU A 820 20.92 -23.74 33.41
C LEU A 820 21.23 -24.94 34.32
N PRO A 821 21.49 -26.15 33.77
CA PRO A 821 21.76 -27.34 34.57
C PRO A 821 23.03 -27.15 35.44
N PRO A 822 23.14 -27.84 36.59
CA PRO A 822 24.40 -27.96 37.31
C PRO A 822 25.43 -28.70 36.44
N ASN A 823 26.63 -28.14 36.25
CA ASN A 823 27.70 -28.84 35.54
C ASN A 823 28.17 -30.03 36.40
N ASN A 824 28.11 -31.24 35.84
CA ASN A 824 28.57 -32.48 36.50
C ASN A 824 30.07 -32.77 36.29
N GLN A 825 30.87 -31.78 35.90
CA GLN A 825 32.33 -31.94 35.78
C GLN A 825 33.00 -31.30 37.01
N ASP A 826 33.89 -32.05 37.66
CA ASP A 826 34.61 -31.75 38.91
C ASP A 826 35.59 -30.56 38.83
N GLY A 827 35.23 -29.47 38.15
CA GLY A 827 35.93 -28.20 38.13
C GLY A 827 34.96 -27.05 38.29
N GLU A 828 35.04 -26.33 39.41
CA GLU A 828 34.18 -25.18 39.71
C GLU A 828 34.48 -23.98 38.78
N ASP A 829 33.73 -23.86 37.68
CA ASP A 829 33.59 -22.56 37.01
C ASP A 829 32.61 -21.70 37.84
N GLN A 830 33.13 -20.95 38.83
CA GLN A 830 32.37 -19.98 39.65
C GLN A 830 31.53 -19.00 38.79
N GLN A 831 31.87 -18.83 37.52
CA GLN A 831 31.18 -17.97 36.55
C GLN A 831 29.88 -18.57 36.02
N ASN A 832 29.84 -19.88 35.74
CA ASN A 832 28.60 -20.58 35.38
C ASN A 832 27.60 -20.53 36.54
N VAL A 833 28.10 -20.57 37.78
CA VAL A 833 27.29 -20.36 38.99
C VAL A 833 26.73 -18.94 39.05
N SER A 834 27.52 -17.93 38.69
CA SER A 834 27.10 -16.52 38.66
C SER A 834 26.02 -16.25 37.59
N VAL A 835 26.20 -16.72 36.35
CA VAL A 835 25.21 -16.56 35.26
C VAL A 835 23.92 -17.30 35.60
N ARG A 836 24.00 -18.53 36.14
CA ARG A 836 22.83 -19.29 36.63
C ARG A 836 22.07 -18.50 37.70
N ALA A 837 22.77 -17.96 38.70
CA ALA A 837 22.14 -17.17 39.76
C ALA A 837 21.49 -15.89 39.23
N LEU A 838 22.13 -15.20 38.28
CA LEU A 838 21.57 -14.03 37.61
C LEU A 838 20.31 -14.38 36.80
N LEU A 839 20.33 -15.48 36.05
CA LEU A 839 19.19 -15.95 35.27
C LEU A 839 18.00 -16.28 36.18
N SER A 840 18.23 -17.01 37.28
CA SER A 840 17.15 -17.30 38.25
C SER A 840 16.55 -16.02 38.84
N LYS A 841 17.37 -15.03 39.22
CA LYS A 841 16.88 -13.72 39.68
C LYS A 841 16.10 -12.99 38.59
N PHE A 842 16.53 -13.10 37.33
CA PHE A 842 15.89 -12.47 36.19
C PHE A 842 14.49 -13.04 35.93
N HIS A 843 14.33 -14.36 36.00
CA HIS A 843 13.01 -15.00 35.90
C HIS A 843 12.05 -14.53 37.00
N VAL A 844 12.50 -14.48 38.25
CA VAL A 844 11.69 -13.97 39.38
C VAL A 844 11.27 -12.53 39.16
N ARG A 845 12.15 -11.68 38.59
CA ARG A 845 11.81 -10.30 38.24
C ARG A 845 10.66 -10.22 37.23
N TYR A 846 10.71 -10.99 36.15
CA TYR A 846 9.64 -11.00 35.14
C TYR A 846 8.32 -11.59 35.68
N GLN A 847 8.39 -12.65 36.49
CA GLN A 847 7.22 -13.21 37.17
C GLN A 847 6.57 -12.17 38.10
N ASN A 848 7.37 -11.42 38.87
CA ASN A 848 6.87 -10.35 39.74
C ASN A 848 6.18 -9.21 38.97
N LEU A 849 6.63 -8.91 37.76
CA LEU A 849 5.99 -7.88 36.94
C LEU A 849 4.59 -8.30 36.48
N LEU A 850 4.29 -9.60 36.45
CA LEU A 850 2.96 -10.14 36.14
C LEU A 850 2.05 -10.27 37.38
N LEU A 851 2.57 -10.03 38.58
CA LEU A 851 1.83 -10.11 39.83
C LEU A 851 1.48 -8.72 40.39
N PRO A 852 0.33 -8.57 41.08
CA PRO A 852 -0.01 -7.32 41.73
C PRO A 852 1.02 -7.03 42.85
N PRO A 853 1.29 -5.75 43.17
CA PRO A 853 2.32 -5.38 44.15
C PRO A 853 2.26 -6.12 45.49
N SER A 854 1.06 -6.48 45.95
CA SER A 854 0.82 -7.22 47.20
C SER A 854 1.23 -8.70 47.15
N LYS A 855 1.39 -9.28 45.95
CA LYS A 855 1.71 -10.69 45.70
C LYS A 855 3.12 -10.90 45.14
N ARG A 856 3.86 -9.82 44.85
CA ARG A 856 5.24 -9.92 44.36
C ARG A 856 6.14 -10.62 45.38
N LEU A 857 6.93 -11.56 44.90
CA LEU A 857 7.97 -12.25 45.64
C LEU A 857 9.08 -11.24 45.96
N LYS A 858 9.30 -10.92 47.24
CA LYS A 858 10.39 -10.03 47.66
C LYS A 858 11.71 -10.81 47.63
N GLY A 859 12.64 -10.41 46.78
CA GLY A 859 13.95 -11.05 46.66
C GLY A 859 15.06 -10.04 46.86
N ASP A 860 15.71 -10.10 48.02
CA ASP A 860 17.12 -9.73 48.20
C ASP A 860 17.77 -10.41 49.42
N GLU A 861 17.01 -11.11 50.28
CA GLU A 861 17.58 -11.85 51.41
C GLU A 861 17.29 -13.35 51.36
N VAL A 862 18.31 -14.13 51.76
CA VAL A 862 18.43 -15.60 51.74
C VAL A 862 17.41 -16.34 52.62
N ARG A 863 16.34 -15.69 53.12
CA ARG A 863 15.28 -16.38 53.87
C ARG A 863 13.91 -15.79 53.53
N TRP A 864 12.95 -16.71 53.31
CA TRP A 864 11.50 -16.51 53.17
C TRP A 864 10.94 -16.22 51.77
N CYS A 865 10.90 -17.24 50.90
CA CYS A 865 9.90 -17.28 49.83
C CYS A 865 8.53 -17.60 50.44
N LYS A 866 7.66 -16.60 50.64
CA LYS A 866 6.25 -16.88 50.92
C LYS A 866 5.63 -17.56 49.69
N PRO A 867 5.02 -18.75 49.82
CA PRO A 867 4.36 -19.38 48.68
C PRO A 867 3.21 -18.50 48.18
N LEU A 868 3.12 -18.34 46.87
CA LEU A 868 2.03 -17.59 46.25
C LEU A 868 0.73 -18.37 46.48
N HIS A 869 -0.22 -17.76 47.16
CA HIS A 869 -1.54 -18.34 47.36
C HIS A 869 -2.64 -17.28 47.29
N HIS A 870 -3.81 -17.67 46.80
CA HIS A 870 -4.97 -16.81 46.63
C HIS A 870 -6.27 -17.61 46.55
N CYS A 871 -7.37 -17.07 47.09
CA CYS A 871 -8.70 -17.67 46.99
C CYS A 871 -9.58 -16.86 46.05
N PHE A 872 -10.07 -17.51 44.98
CA PHE A 872 -11.10 -17.04 44.06
C PHE A 872 -12.47 -17.56 44.54
N GLY A 873 -12.99 -17.00 45.62
CA GLY A 873 -14.18 -17.55 46.28
C GLY A 873 -13.92 -18.95 46.86
N PRO A 874 -14.60 -20.02 46.39
CA PRO A 874 -14.41 -21.38 46.89
C PRO A 874 -13.20 -22.12 46.31
N PHE A 875 -12.57 -21.58 45.26
CA PHE A 875 -11.37 -22.16 44.64
C PHE A 875 -10.11 -21.48 45.17
N GLY A 876 -9.12 -22.24 45.59
CA GLY A 876 -7.83 -21.75 46.03
C GLY A 876 -6.74 -22.12 45.04
N LEU A 877 -5.78 -21.22 44.86
CA LEU A 877 -4.53 -21.46 44.17
C LEU A 877 -3.40 -21.44 45.20
N PHE A 878 -2.50 -22.40 45.17
CA PHE A 878 -1.30 -22.44 45.99
C PHE A 878 -0.10 -22.93 45.18
N VAL A 879 0.89 -22.07 44.94
CA VAL A 879 2.07 -22.43 44.15
C VAL A 879 3.19 -22.93 45.06
N LEU A 880 3.69 -24.13 44.76
CA LEU A 880 4.84 -24.71 45.46
C LEU A 880 6.17 -24.05 45.02
N PRO A 881 7.04 -23.62 45.96
CA PRO A 881 8.31 -23.00 45.63
C PRO A 881 9.34 -24.03 45.11
N ILE A 882 9.98 -23.73 43.97
CA ILE A 882 10.89 -24.60 43.22
C ILE A 882 12.22 -24.88 43.95
N GLN A 883 12.72 -23.94 44.78
CA GLN A 883 14.04 -24.04 45.43
C GLN A 883 14.16 -25.12 46.53
N ALA A 884 13.16 -25.98 46.72
CA ALA A 884 13.15 -27.03 47.73
C ALA A 884 13.07 -28.46 47.17
N LEU A 885 13.47 -28.69 45.92
CA LEU A 885 13.53 -30.04 45.31
C LEU A 885 14.96 -30.54 45.04
N GLY A 886 15.99 -29.72 45.27
CA GLY A 886 17.40 -30.14 45.30
C GLY A 886 17.91 -30.56 46.70
N GLY A 887 17.06 -30.46 47.72
CA GLY A 887 17.24 -31.00 49.07
C GLY A 887 15.91 -31.59 49.51
N THR A 888 15.92 -32.72 50.20
CA THR A 888 14.79 -33.64 50.38
C THR A 888 13.59 -33.12 51.20
N CYS A 889 13.41 -31.81 51.40
CA CYS A 889 12.31 -31.26 52.18
C CYS A 889 11.86 -29.84 51.78
N ILE A 890 10.56 -29.72 51.45
CA ILE A 890 9.83 -28.44 51.45
C ILE A 890 9.95 -27.80 52.84
N HIS A 891 10.37 -26.52 52.91
CA HIS A 891 10.57 -25.82 54.18
C HIS A 891 9.29 -25.80 55.04
N ASN A 892 9.40 -26.00 56.35
CA ASN A 892 8.25 -26.07 57.27
C ASN A 892 7.32 -24.87 57.19
N SER A 893 7.84 -23.67 56.90
CA SER A 893 7.00 -22.47 56.71
C SER A 893 6.04 -22.58 55.52
N THR A 894 6.40 -23.32 54.48
CA THR A 894 5.54 -23.56 53.31
C THR A 894 4.41 -24.51 53.68
N TRP A 895 4.71 -25.57 54.45
CA TRP A 895 3.69 -26.47 55.00
C TRP A 895 2.75 -25.76 55.98
N GLU A 896 3.29 -24.86 56.80
CA GLU A 896 2.49 -24.04 57.71
C GLU A 896 1.59 -23.07 56.94
N ALA A 897 2.11 -22.41 55.90
CA ALA A 897 1.32 -21.55 55.02
C ALA A 897 0.21 -22.35 54.30
N LEU A 898 0.51 -23.55 53.81
CA LEU A 898 -0.49 -24.43 53.21
C LEU A 898 -1.55 -24.85 54.23
N ARG A 899 -1.14 -25.23 55.46
CA ARG A 899 -2.08 -25.58 56.54
C ARG A 899 -3.00 -24.42 56.88
N MET A 900 -2.46 -23.21 57.01
CA MET A 900 -3.24 -22.00 57.27
C MET A 900 -4.17 -21.68 56.10
N PHE A 901 -3.72 -21.90 54.86
CA PHE A 901 -4.53 -21.70 53.66
C PHE A 901 -5.69 -22.70 53.57
N LEU A 902 -5.42 -23.99 53.84
CA LEU A 902 -6.42 -25.06 53.89
C LEU A 902 -7.45 -24.88 55.02
N ALA A 903 -7.10 -24.16 56.09
CA ALA A 903 -8.02 -23.82 57.16
C ALA A 903 -9.02 -22.69 56.78
N THR A 904 -8.93 -22.13 55.57
CA THR A 904 -9.84 -21.08 55.09
C THR A 904 -11.26 -21.64 54.94
N PRO A 905 -12.27 -21.13 55.68
CA PRO A 905 -13.60 -21.75 55.73
C PRO A 905 -14.36 -21.82 54.40
N LYS A 906 -14.01 -20.94 53.46
CA LYS A 906 -14.67 -20.85 52.15
C LYS A 906 -14.05 -21.77 51.10
N LEU A 907 -12.86 -22.32 51.35
CA LEU A 907 -12.10 -23.11 50.37
C LEU A 907 -12.68 -24.53 50.24
N SER A 908 -13.17 -24.89 49.05
CA SER A 908 -13.65 -26.24 48.73
C SER A 908 -12.72 -27.01 47.79
N THR A 909 -12.00 -26.29 46.92
CA THR A 909 -11.17 -26.89 45.86
C THR A 909 -9.83 -26.18 45.81
N LEU A 910 -8.74 -26.95 45.76
CA LEU A 910 -7.38 -26.43 45.72
C LEU A 910 -6.71 -26.81 44.38
N LEU A 911 -6.22 -25.80 43.67
CA LEU A 911 -5.24 -25.89 42.59
C LEU A 911 -3.86 -25.77 43.24
N LEU A 912 -3.08 -26.84 43.18
CA LEU A 912 -1.73 -26.94 43.75
C LEU A 912 -0.68 -26.94 42.65
#